data_AF-A0A815MPA8-F1
#
_entry.id   AF-A0A815MPA8-F1
#
_cell.length_a   1.000
_cell.length_b   1.000
_cell.length_c   1.000
_cell.angle_alpha   90.00
_cell.angle_beta   90.00
_cell.angle_gamma   90.00
#
_symmetry.space_group_name_H-M   'P 1'
#
loop_
_entity.id
_entity.type
_entity.pdbx_description
1 polymer ?
#
loop_
_entity_poly.entity_id
_entity_poly.type
_entity_poly.pdbx_seq_one_letter_code
_entity_poly.pdbx_strand_id
1 'polypeptide(L)'
;MFLIGSDHLPLETTIETNSLSKESITTFEDLPNELLYEIFDYLIDYHAFQAFCYLNNRFQNLFLHSNFPIKINIREISKSEFEYYLTHIIKPCTKRIKLFRVSNPCIDPCLLLFSLMKHLTQLTALVLNKIEANYIEPIVDHLSSLPVLSSLTIISINNLIKKNNIYSKLLRLSKLKYCDIIIKLLQCPKSLLVATNEFSTIEYLIIDNEISIDQLTIILSYVPQLRHLSIGNLTESKHDQIEKDAVNLNHLKSASLKLICVPFNQFETLMINYFRQIQVLSIATPFPRFNPDINEYINADRWQQLISTHLLNLRIFDLQYASRGLDPYNKHQAFETLIDKFNSKFWIEHQWFFNWHYHQLTWSDAIIFYSRNPFRKKDYVLYDQLSKNIWSGRFPIYEDSTNHICIHTTDMIKQSIDKFPNATKLTFCKYFEVPRDFNVVDLNHIFPLQKITRLSIKCHRFFFEKLIRLLQFTSNVHTLKLDSILLFRNNSNSIQQNPLTQLVSKTNMITKVTIKTTNETNSSSKEPITTFEDLSNELFYEIFDCLIDYHAFEAFYHLNHRFQNLFLHSNLPTKINVSEISISKLEYYSTHIIEPCTHRIKSFRLSNPCIDPCLLLFPITKYLTQLTTLILNKIEANHIEPIINRLSSLPALSSLTIISINKLVDKNNIYYKLFRLSKLKYCQISIESLQCPKSLLDSTNEFSTIEYLVINNEISIDQLITILSHVPQLRRLSIGNLTKSKYNRKEEDEINLNHLTNVSLKLERVFFDEFENLMVNYFRQVQVLSIETQLYDFTPDVNEYINADRWERLISTHLLNLRIFDLKYSSRGLDPYDEHKEFETLIDKFNSKFWIEHQWFFNWHFHKRSWYDATIFYSRNPYRRKDNISYDQLGENIWSDGWDINEDPIDHIFIHGTDMIEQSKDKFPNATKLTFCEYFEVPRDFIIVDLNDIFPLKKITKLFIQCSRFSFEKLIELLQFTSNVHTLEFDSIICHRNHFNLIQQNPLTQLVSKTNMITKVTIKKNITLEKIQLLTGVFPRMENLTINLLRQDLEPIAQFLLSKPNNNTRFLSSLCISKQLNDLMIIMKNLIETKKLLHDYILKVINRKLYLWW
;
A
#
# COMPACT_ATOMS: atom_id res chain seq x y z
N MET A 1 41.00 -16.83 -30.34
CA MET A 1 42.26 -16.42 -30.99
C MET A 1 42.73 -15.17 -30.26
N PHE A 2 43.95 -15.21 -29.69
CA PHE A 2 44.73 -14.18 -28.94
C PHE A 2 43.98 -13.04 -28.21
N LEU A 3 44.03 -12.87 -26.87
CA LEU A 3 45.13 -12.81 -25.87
C LEU A 3 45.72 -11.41 -25.66
N ILE A 4 46.39 -11.25 -24.51
CA ILE A 4 47.12 -10.06 -24.00
C ILE A 4 46.18 -8.92 -23.54
N GLY A 5 46.07 -8.56 -22.25
CA GLY A 5 46.72 -9.07 -21.02
C GLY A 5 47.79 -8.11 -20.43
N SER A 6 48.24 -8.42 -19.21
CA SER A 6 49.37 -7.81 -18.45
C SER A 6 49.26 -6.30 -18.05
N ASP A 7 49.67 -5.85 -16.85
CA ASP A 7 50.01 -6.59 -15.62
C ASP A 7 50.10 -5.76 -14.31
N HIS A 8 50.19 -6.48 -13.18
CA HIS A 8 50.74 -6.18 -11.82
C HIS A 8 50.13 -5.01 -10.97
N LEU A 9 49.79 -5.13 -9.66
CA LEU A 9 50.42 -5.70 -8.42
C LEU A 9 51.55 -4.82 -7.79
N PRO A 10 51.84 -4.90 -6.46
CA PRO A 10 50.96 -5.12 -5.27
C PRO A 10 51.42 -4.34 -3.99
N LEU A 11 50.78 -4.60 -2.84
CA LEU A 11 51.34 -4.98 -1.50
C LEU A 11 50.18 -4.83 -0.47
N GLU A 12 49.74 -5.78 0.36
CA GLU A 12 50.34 -6.83 1.21
C GLU A 12 50.76 -6.40 2.64
N THR A 13 50.04 -6.95 3.63
CA THR A 13 50.57 -7.38 4.95
C THR A 13 49.79 -8.64 5.39
N THR A 14 50.49 -9.67 5.88
CA THR A 14 49.97 -11.02 6.20
C THR A 14 50.24 -11.42 7.66
N ILE A 15 50.11 -12.73 7.99
CA ILE A 15 50.19 -13.38 9.33
C ILE A 15 48.87 -13.23 10.13
N GLU A 16 48.29 -14.24 10.80
CA GLU A 16 48.68 -15.64 11.09
C GLU A 16 47.55 -16.64 10.75
N THR A 17 47.84 -17.94 10.61
CA THR A 17 46.83 -19.00 10.76
C THR A 17 47.38 -20.30 11.39
N ASN A 18 46.80 -20.75 12.51
CA ASN A 18 46.84 -22.12 13.03
C ASN A 18 45.55 -22.42 13.83
N SER A 19 45.03 -23.64 13.94
CA SER A 19 45.20 -24.86 13.12
C SER A 19 44.09 -25.88 13.50
N LEU A 20 42.82 -25.48 13.48
CA LEU A 20 41.71 -26.43 13.58
C LEU A 20 41.73 -27.36 12.36
N SER A 21 41.56 -28.66 12.60
CA SER A 21 41.52 -29.67 11.54
C SER A 21 40.38 -29.36 10.58
N LYS A 22 40.72 -29.03 9.32
CA LYS A 22 39.76 -28.83 8.23
C LYS A 22 39.18 -30.16 7.76
N GLU A 23 38.39 -30.81 8.63
CA GLU A 23 37.21 -31.49 8.13
C GLU A 23 36.35 -30.41 7.48
N SER A 24 36.36 -30.38 6.15
CA SER A 24 35.60 -29.39 5.40
C SER A 24 34.12 -29.64 5.68
N ILE A 25 33.44 -28.65 6.24
CA ILE A 25 31.97 -28.59 6.29
C ILE A 25 31.49 -28.59 4.83
N THR A 26 31.16 -29.78 4.32
CA THR A 26 30.84 -30.02 2.90
C THR A 26 29.34 -29.86 2.62
N THR A 27 28.52 -30.16 3.62
CA THR A 27 27.06 -30.14 3.55
C THR A 27 26.45 -29.18 4.58
N PHE A 28 25.16 -28.90 4.42
CA PHE A 28 24.37 -28.19 5.44
C PHE A 28 24.11 -29.06 6.69
N GLU A 29 24.23 -30.39 6.55
CA GLU A 29 24.09 -31.33 7.68
C GLU A 29 25.33 -31.27 8.59
N ASP A 30 26.51 -30.97 8.04
CA ASP A 30 27.77 -30.86 8.81
C ASP A 30 27.77 -29.66 9.80
N LEU A 31 26.76 -28.80 9.78
CA LEU A 31 26.64 -27.67 10.71
C LEU A 31 26.33 -28.11 12.16
N PRO A 32 26.91 -27.44 13.18
CA PRO A 32 26.47 -27.53 14.58
C PRO A 32 24.97 -27.24 14.75
N ASN A 33 24.33 -27.94 15.69
CA ASN A 33 22.89 -27.81 15.92
C ASN A 33 22.50 -26.40 16.38
N GLU A 34 23.40 -25.72 17.10
CA GLU A 34 23.30 -24.35 17.58
C GLU A 34 23.04 -23.38 16.42
N LEU A 35 23.85 -23.49 15.35
CA LEU A 35 23.70 -22.68 14.13
C LEU A 35 22.44 -23.07 13.35
N LEU A 36 22.05 -24.36 13.35
CA LEU A 36 20.80 -24.79 12.74
C LEU A 36 19.58 -24.18 13.45
N TYR A 37 19.61 -24.01 14.78
CA TYR A 37 18.55 -23.30 15.51
C TYR A 37 18.57 -21.79 15.29
N GLU A 38 19.73 -21.16 15.21
CA GLU A 38 19.84 -19.75 14.84
C GLU A 38 19.26 -19.50 13.44
N ILE A 39 19.54 -20.39 12.48
CA ILE A 39 18.95 -20.38 11.14
C ILE A 39 17.43 -20.61 11.17
N PHE A 40 16.93 -21.55 11.98
CA PHE A 40 15.49 -21.77 12.13
C PHE A 40 14.76 -20.60 12.82
N ASP A 41 15.43 -19.86 13.70
CA ASP A 41 14.89 -18.66 14.36
C ASP A 41 14.62 -17.50 13.38
N TYR A 42 15.15 -17.57 12.16
CA TYR A 42 14.86 -16.66 11.05
C TYR A 42 13.71 -17.12 10.14
N LEU A 43 13.33 -18.39 10.17
CA LEU A 43 12.24 -18.95 9.36
C LEU A 43 10.88 -18.80 10.07
N ILE A 44 9.77 -18.83 9.33
CA ILE A 44 8.47 -19.11 9.96
C ILE A 44 8.46 -20.58 10.38
N ASP A 45 8.14 -20.85 11.65
CA ASP A 45 8.37 -22.13 12.33
C ASP A 45 7.62 -23.32 11.68
N TYR A 46 6.54 -23.02 10.96
CA TYR A 46 5.78 -23.97 10.14
C TYR A 46 6.52 -24.36 8.84
N HIS A 47 7.07 -23.39 8.12
CA HIS A 47 7.84 -23.64 6.89
C HIS A 47 9.21 -24.27 7.20
N ALA A 48 9.85 -23.91 8.32
CA ALA A 48 11.02 -24.62 8.83
C ALA A 48 10.72 -26.11 9.07
N PHE A 49 9.60 -26.42 9.72
CA PHE A 49 9.16 -27.80 9.91
C PHE A 49 8.88 -28.52 8.58
N GLN A 50 8.11 -27.93 7.66
CA GLN A 50 7.83 -28.55 6.36
C GLN A 50 9.09 -28.83 5.55
N ALA A 51 10.00 -27.85 5.45
CA ALA A 51 11.19 -27.96 4.60
C ALA A 51 12.25 -28.92 5.16
N PHE A 52 12.41 -29.01 6.48
CA PHE A 52 13.52 -29.74 7.09
C PHE A 52 13.12 -31.05 7.77
N CYS A 53 11.92 -31.18 8.35
CA CYS A 53 11.60 -32.33 9.21
C CYS A 53 11.50 -33.68 8.48
N TYR A 54 11.33 -33.69 7.16
CA TYR A 54 11.26 -34.90 6.34
C TYR A 54 12.55 -35.23 5.59
N LEU A 55 13.59 -34.39 5.68
CA LEU A 55 14.84 -34.59 4.93
C LEU A 55 15.63 -35.80 5.44
N ASN A 56 15.79 -35.90 6.77
CA ASN A 56 16.46 -37.01 7.43
C ASN A 56 16.09 -37.08 8.93
N ASN A 57 16.45 -38.20 9.56
CA ASN A 57 16.20 -38.44 11.00
C ASN A 57 16.85 -37.38 11.92
N ARG A 58 17.97 -36.74 11.51
CA ARG A 58 18.63 -35.71 12.32
C ARG A 58 17.79 -34.43 12.37
N PHE A 59 17.32 -33.91 11.23
CA PHE A 59 16.42 -32.75 11.23
C PHE A 59 15.10 -33.06 11.93
N GLN A 60 14.54 -34.27 11.73
CA GLN A 60 13.38 -34.73 12.49
C GLN A 60 13.62 -34.69 14.02
N ASN A 61 14.78 -35.17 14.48
CA ASN A 61 15.19 -35.10 15.87
C ASN A 61 15.41 -33.65 16.37
N LEU A 62 15.84 -32.72 15.51
CA LEU A 62 15.98 -31.30 15.88
C LEU A 62 14.62 -30.65 16.18
N PHE A 63 13.55 -31.00 15.47
CA PHE A 63 12.21 -30.54 15.82
C PHE A 63 11.63 -31.30 17.01
N LEU A 64 11.62 -32.64 16.97
CA LEU A 64 10.88 -33.45 17.95
C LEU A 64 11.62 -33.69 19.28
N HIS A 65 12.95 -33.88 19.25
CA HIS A 65 13.68 -34.54 20.35
C HIS A 65 14.79 -33.72 21.01
N SER A 66 15.09 -32.50 20.55
CA SER A 66 16.11 -31.65 21.19
C SER A 66 15.60 -30.90 22.42
N ASN A 67 16.51 -30.21 23.11
CA ASN A 67 16.21 -29.34 24.25
C ASN A 67 16.04 -27.85 23.87
N PHE A 68 16.20 -27.48 22.58
CA PHE A 68 16.17 -26.07 22.18
C PHE A 68 14.76 -25.48 22.24
N PRO A 69 14.61 -24.22 22.70
CA PRO A 69 13.31 -23.58 22.82
C PRO A 69 12.70 -23.30 21.45
N ILE A 70 11.38 -23.45 21.36
CA ILE A 70 10.63 -23.27 20.12
C ILE A 70 9.84 -21.95 20.19
N LYS A 71 9.81 -21.21 19.10
CA LYS A 71 8.79 -20.17 18.83
C LYS A 71 7.75 -20.75 17.88
N ILE A 72 6.54 -20.19 17.87
CA ILE A 72 5.47 -20.58 16.94
C ILE A 72 4.73 -19.33 16.48
N ASN A 73 4.62 -19.12 15.17
CA ASN A 73 4.03 -17.94 14.54
C ASN A 73 3.04 -18.33 13.43
N ILE A 74 1.78 -18.57 13.83
CA ILE A 74 0.68 -19.00 12.96
C ILE A 74 -0.03 -17.79 12.36
N ARG A 75 0.25 -17.48 11.08
CA ARG A 75 -0.36 -16.35 10.36
C ARG A 75 -1.24 -16.74 9.17
N GLU A 76 -0.69 -17.50 8.23
CA GLU A 76 -1.29 -17.74 6.90
C GLU A 76 -1.15 -19.22 6.51
N ILE A 77 -1.77 -20.10 7.31
CA ILE A 77 -1.85 -21.55 7.05
C ILE A 77 -3.32 -21.99 6.93
N SER A 78 -3.61 -23.00 6.13
CA SER A 78 -4.95 -23.58 6.04
C SER A 78 -5.32 -24.35 7.32
N LYS A 79 -6.62 -24.63 7.49
CA LYS A 79 -7.12 -25.42 8.63
C LYS A 79 -6.51 -26.83 8.67
N SER A 80 -6.40 -27.49 7.53
CA SER A 80 -5.82 -28.85 7.40
C SER A 80 -4.33 -28.89 7.73
N GLU A 81 -3.56 -27.92 7.22
CA GLU A 81 -2.13 -27.77 7.53
C GLU A 81 -1.90 -27.50 9.03
N PHE A 82 -2.79 -26.71 9.64
CA PHE A 82 -2.77 -26.43 11.06
C PHE A 82 -3.14 -27.65 11.92
N GLU A 83 -4.18 -28.41 11.57
CA GLU A 83 -4.54 -29.64 12.29
C GLU A 83 -3.42 -30.69 12.23
N TYR A 84 -2.71 -30.77 11.11
CA TYR A 84 -1.50 -31.56 10.96
C TYR A 84 -0.35 -31.05 11.86
N TYR A 85 -0.02 -29.76 11.81
CA TYR A 85 1.06 -29.17 12.62
C TYR A 85 0.79 -29.24 14.13
N LEU A 86 -0.47 -29.04 14.54
CA LEU A 86 -0.93 -29.19 15.92
C LEU A 86 -0.70 -30.62 16.45
N THR A 87 -1.02 -31.63 15.64
CA THR A 87 -0.89 -33.03 16.03
C THR A 87 0.56 -33.51 16.03
N HIS A 88 1.37 -33.13 15.04
CA HIS A 88 2.71 -33.67 14.83
C HIS A 88 3.85 -32.84 15.47
N ILE A 89 3.63 -31.55 15.75
CA ILE A 89 4.65 -30.66 16.35
C ILE A 89 4.18 -29.99 17.63
N ILE A 90 3.05 -29.26 17.61
CA ILE A 90 2.71 -28.41 18.76
C ILE A 90 2.46 -29.26 20.02
N LYS A 91 1.76 -30.40 19.88
CA LYS A 91 1.50 -31.33 21.00
C LYS A 91 2.79 -31.99 21.54
N PRO A 92 3.65 -32.65 20.74
CA PRO A 92 4.93 -33.18 21.22
C PRO A 92 5.84 -32.13 21.87
N CYS A 93 5.92 -30.93 21.28
CA CYS A 93 6.91 -29.92 21.67
C CYS A 93 6.45 -28.96 22.79
N THR A 94 5.25 -29.11 23.35
CA THR A 94 4.63 -28.20 24.34
C THR A 94 5.59 -27.66 25.42
N LYS A 95 6.37 -28.54 26.06
CA LYS A 95 7.32 -28.19 27.14
C LYS A 95 8.49 -27.29 26.71
N ARG A 96 8.70 -27.07 25.40
CA ARG A 96 9.81 -26.27 24.83
C ARG A 96 9.37 -24.93 24.26
N ILE A 97 8.07 -24.70 24.09
CA ILE A 97 7.57 -23.50 23.42
C ILE A 97 7.72 -22.29 24.35
N LYS A 98 8.58 -21.33 23.97
CA LYS A 98 8.79 -20.05 24.69
C LYS A 98 7.96 -18.90 24.14
N LEU A 99 7.68 -18.88 22.84
CA LEU A 99 6.81 -17.88 22.22
C LEU A 99 5.70 -18.56 21.42
N PHE A 100 4.45 -18.14 21.62
CA PHE A 100 3.31 -18.65 20.87
C PHE A 100 2.50 -17.48 20.29
N ARG A 101 2.37 -17.43 18.98
CA ARG A 101 1.71 -16.36 18.25
C ARG A 101 0.67 -16.93 17.29
N VAL A 102 -0.57 -16.48 17.44
CA VAL A 102 -1.69 -16.78 16.54
C VAL A 102 -2.18 -15.46 15.95
N SER A 103 -2.39 -15.41 14.64
CA SER A 103 -2.85 -14.23 13.90
C SER A 103 -3.76 -14.55 12.72
N ASN A 104 -4.21 -15.82 12.65
CA ASN A 104 -4.95 -16.41 11.55
C ASN A 104 -6.45 -16.52 11.89
N PRO A 105 -7.36 -15.82 11.18
CA PRO A 105 -8.79 -15.84 11.47
C PRO A 105 -9.50 -17.13 11.01
N CYS A 106 -8.82 -18.06 10.34
CA CYS A 106 -9.37 -19.34 9.93
C CYS A 106 -9.21 -20.46 10.98
N ILE A 107 -8.59 -20.16 12.11
CA ILE A 107 -8.30 -21.08 13.21
C ILE A 107 -9.07 -20.61 14.45
N ASP A 108 -9.80 -21.53 15.09
CA ASP A 108 -10.36 -21.29 16.43
C ASP A 108 -9.23 -21.36 17.47
N PRO A 109 -8.85 -20.24 18.13
CA PRO A 109 -7.70 -20.25 19.04
C PRO A 109 -8.06 -20.86 20.40
N CYS A 110 -9.34 -21.01 20.74
CA CYS A 110 -9.80 -21.55 22.01
C CYS A 110 -9.68 -23.07 22.05
N LEU A 111 -10.19 -23.75 21.02
CA LEU A 111 -10.03 -25.21 20.88
C LEU A 111 -8.55 -25.62 20.89
N LEU A 112 -7.70 -24.79 20.29
CA LEU A 112 -6.25 -24.89 20.37
C LEU A 112 -5.73 -24.70 21.80
N LEU A 113 -5.90 -23.51 22.37
CA LEU A 113 -5.25 -23.09 23.62
C LEU A 113 -5.68 -23.94 24.83
N PHE A 114 -6.97 -24.25 25.00
CA PHE A 114 -7.43 -25.02 26.16
C PHE A 114 -6.87 -26.45 26.19
N SER A 115 -6.56 -27.02 25.02
CA SER A 115 -5.91 -28.34 24.93
C SER A 115 -4.40 -28.31 25.22
N LEU A 116 -3.76 -27.14 25.13
CA LEU A 116 -2.30 -27.00 25.22
C LEU A 116 -1.79 -26.27 26.48
N MET A 117 -2.52 -25.27 27.00
CA MET A 117 -1.97 -24.34 28.00
C MET A 117 -1.42 -25.02 29.26
N LYS A 118 -2.06 -26.10 29.74
CA LYS A 118 -1.58 -26.91 30.88
C LYS A 118 -0.22 -27.60 30.65
N HIS A 119 0.28 -27.60 29.41
CA HIS A 119 1.53 -28.24 28.99
C HIS A 119 2.58 -27.23 28.49
N LEU A 120 2.20 -25.96 28.25
CA LEU A 120 3.07 -24.88 27.75
C LEU A 120 3.91 -24.25 28.88
N THR A 121 4.58 -25.08 29.69
CA THR A 121 5.20 -24.67 30.97
C THR A 121 6.41 -23.72 30.84
N GLN A 122 6.97 -23.57 29.64
CA GLN A 122 8.08 -22.67 29.33
C GLN A 122 7.65 -21.39 28.58
N LEU A 123 6.34 -21.15 28.40
CA LEU A 123 5.84 -20.05 27.57
C LEU A 123 6.06 -18.69 28.22
N THR A 124 7.04 -17.93 27.71
CA THR A 124 7.37 -16.57 28.19
C THR A 124 6.60 -15.48 27.44
N ALA A 125 6.18 -15.72 26.19
CA ALA A 125 5.47 -14.73 25.38
C ALA A 125 4.26 -15.32 24.63
N LEU A 126 3.09 -14.67 24.75
CA LEU A 126 1.85 -15.08 24.08
C LEU A 126 1.26 -13.90 23.28
N VAL A 127 1.09 -14.07 21.96
CA VAL A 127 0.60 -13.02 21.06
C VAL A 127 -0.62 -13.50 20.28
N LEU A 128 -1.78 -12.95 20.59
CA LEU A 128 -3.07 -13.40 20.11
C LEU A 128 -3.76 -12.28 19.32
N ASN A 129 -3.64 -12.32 18.01
CA ASN A 129 -4.17 -11.29 17.11
C ASN A 129 -5.36 -11.82 16.31
N LYS A 130 -6.36 -10.95 16.06
CA LYS A 130 -7.61 -11.27 15.38
C LYS A 130 -8.40 -12.39 16.06
N ILE A 131 -8.53 -12.34 17.39
CA ILE A 131 -9.40 -13.25 18.16
C ILE A 131 -10.83 -12.70 18.29
N GLU A 132 -11.84 -13.56 18.38
CA GLU A 132 -13.19 -13.12 18.73
C GLU A 132 -13.33 -12.83 20.24
N ALA A 133 -13.94 -11.70 20.60
CA ALA A 133 -13.97 -11.23 21.99
C ALA A 133 -14.49 -12.26 23.02
N ASN A 134 -15.48 -13.08 22.64
CA ASN A 134 -16.08 -14.13 23.48
C ASN A 134 -15.05 -15.13 24.03
N TYR A 135 -13.92 -15.29 23.35
CA TYR A 135 -12.84 -16.23 23.70
C TYR A 135 -11.83 -15.67 24.69
N ILE A 136 -11.81 -14.36 24.93
CA ILE A 136 -10.74 -13.73 25.71
C ILE A 136 -10.85 -14.06 27.20
N GLU A 137 -12.04 -14.04 27.80
CA GLU A 137 -12.21 -14.43 29.20
C GLU A 137 -11.68 -15.84 29.49
N PRO A 138 -12.17 -16.92 28.83
CA PRO A 138 -11.73 -18.25 29.18
C PRO A 138 -10.26 -18.51 28.83
N ILE A 139 -9.68 -17.82 27.84
CA ILE A 139 -8.21 -17.79 27.64
C ILE A 139 -7.51 -17.18 28.86
N VAL A 140 -7.98 -16.01 29.33
CA VAL A 140 -7.40 -15.30 30.48
C VAL A 140 -7.49 -16.12 31.78
N ASP A 141 -8.57 -16.85 32.02
CA ASP A 141 -8.67 -17.78 33.16
C ASP A 141 -7.57 -18.86 33.14
N HIS A 142 -7.22 -19.36 31.95
CA HIS A 142 -6.16 -20.36 31.80
C HIS A 142 -4.73 -19.76 31.83
N LEU A 143 -4.53 -18.45 31.66
CA LEU A 143 -3.19 -17.82 31.72
C LEU A 143 -2.53 -18.03 33.10
N SER A 144 -3.34 -18.16 34.15
CA SER A 144 -2.91 -18.48 35.51
C SER A 144 -2.07 -19.78 35.62
N SER A 145 -2.22 -20.70 34.65
CA SER A 145 -1.47 -21.96 34.58
C SER A 145 -0.09 -21.87 33.92
N LEU A 146 0.33 -20.68 33.46
CA LEU A 146 1.59 -20.45 32.74
C LEU A 146 2.63 -19.76 33.65
N PRO A 147 3.54 -20.52 34.31
CA PRO A 147 4.33 -20.01 35.45
C PRO A 147 5.44 -19.01 35.08
N VAL A 148 5.75 -18.84 33.79
CA VAL A 148 6.84 -17.98 33.30
C VAL A 148 6.39 -16.93 32.27
N LEU A 149 5.08 -16.74 32.10
CA LEU A 149 4.54 -15.79 31.12
C LEU A 149 4.91 -14.34 31.50
N SER A 150 5.73 -13.70 30.69
CA SER A 150 6.30 -12.38 30.91
C SER A 150 5.86 -11.32 29.90
N SER A 151 5.33 -11.75 28.74
CA SER A 151 4.76 -10.86 27.71
C SER A 151 3.44 -11.40 27.18
N LEU A 152 2.42 -10.54 27.10
CA LEU A 152 1.11 -10.85 26.57
C LEU A 152 0.63 -9.75 25.61
N THR A 153 0.15 -10.15 24.44
CA THR A 153 -0.57 -9.28 23.50
C THR A 153 -1.90 -9.93 23.11
N ILE A 154 -3.02 -9.23 23.24
CA ILE A 154 -4.36 -9.69 22.82
C ILE A 154 -5.05 -8.61 21.97
N ILE A 155 -5.39 -8.92 20.72
CA ILE A 155 -6.07 -8.02 19.78
C ILE A 155 -7.32 -8.71 19.24
N SER A 156 -8.49 -8.13 19.54
CA SER A 156 -9.81 -8.64 19.16
C SER A 156 -10.27 -8.10 17.80
N ILE A 157 -11.01 -8.90 17.03
CA ILE A 157 -11.75 -8.44 15.84
C ILE A 157 -13.04 -7.71 16.26
N ASN A 158 -13.75 -8.32 17.21
CA ASN A 158 -15.14 -7.99 17.55
C ASN A 158 -15.24 -7.29 18.91
N ASN A 159 -16.40 -6.69 19.20
CA ASN A 159 -16.64 -6.06 20.49
C ASN A 159 -17.00 -7.08 21.58
N LEU A 160 -16.55 -6.86 22.81
CA LEU A 160 -16.93 -7.69 23.96
C LEU A 160 -18.29 -7.21 24.54
N ILE A 161 -19.22 -8.15 24.67
CA ILE A 161 -20.61 -7.90 25.15
C ILE A 161 -20.77 -8.15 26.65
N LYS A 162 -19.92 -8.98 27.28
CA LYS A 162 -20.03 -9.38 28.70
C LYS A 162 -19.18 -8.51 29.65
N LYS A 163 -19.74 -8.25 30.84
CA LYS A 163 -19.11 -7.51 31.96
C LYS A 163 -18.20 -8.44 32.78
N ASN A 164 -17.01 -8.70 32.28
CA ASN A 164 -16.06 -9.64 32.88
C ASN A 164 -14.82 -8.92 33.40
N ASN A 165 -14.34 -9.29 34.59
CA ASN A 165 -13.19 -8.66 35.25
C ASN A 165 -11.83 -9.16 34.67
N ILE A 166 -11.65 -9.02 33.35
CA ILE A 166 -10.47 -9.46 32.61
C ILE A 166 -9.19 -8.80 33.18
N TYR A 167 -9.22 -7.50 33.47
CA TYR A 167 -8.05 -6.80 34.01
C TYR A 167 -7.61 -7.32 35.39
N SER A 168 -8.52 -7.70 36.30
CA SER A 168 -8.11 -8.21 37.62
C SER A 168 -7.54 -9.62 37.55
N LYS A 169 -8.03 -10.46 36.62
CA LYS A 169 -7.42 -11.77 36.30
C LYS A 169 -6.00 -11.60 35.73
N LEU A 170 -5.77 -10.58 34.90
CA LEU A 170 -4.48 -10.28 34.28
C LEU A 170 -3.45 -9.65 35.23
N LEU A 171 -3.87 -8.70 36.07
CA LEU A 171 -2.99 -8.04 37.06
C LEU A 171 -2.37 -9.05 38.04
N ARG A 172 -3.09 -10.15 38.31
CA ARG A 172 -2.62 -11.27 39.16
C ARG A 172 -1.58 -12.19 38.50
N LEU A 173 -1.21 -11.99 37.23
CA LEU A 173 -0.18 -12.78 36.56
C LEU A 173 1.21 -12.33 37.04
N SER A 174 1.70 -12.94 38.12
CA SER A 174 2.85 -12.48 38.93
C SER A 174 4.21 -12.38 38.21
N LYS A 175 4.34 -12.85 36.96
CA LYS A 175 5.53 -12.71 36.11
C LYS A 175 5.36 -11.78 34.91
N LEU A 176 4.15 -11.28 34.66
CA LEU A 176 3.82 -10.51 33.47
C LEU A 176 4.45 -9.11 33.52
N LYS A 177 5.42 -8.84 32.66
CA LYS A 177 6.12 -7.54 32.55
C LYS A 177 5.56 -6.64 31.45
N TYR A 178 5.09 -7.23 30.35
CA TYR A 178 4.54 -6.52 29.19
C TYR A 178 3.12 -7.02 28.91
N CYS A 179 2.17 -6.09 28.81
CA CYS A 179 0.76 -6.37 28.60
C CYS A 179 0.16 -5.38 27.58
N ASP A 180 -0.35 -5.89 26.47
CA ASP A 180 -0.87 -5.10 25.34
C ASP A 180 -2.23 -5.63 24.89
N ILE A 181 -3.28 -4.82 25.04
CA ILE A 181 -4.68 -5.27 25.01
C ILE A 181 -5.54 -4.33 24.17
N ILE A 182 -6.09 -4.86 23.08
CA ILE A 182 -6.96 -4.17 22.13
C ILE A 182 -8.27 -4.96 22.04
N ILE A 183 -9.26 -4.58 22.86
CA ILE A 183 -10.57 -5.23 23.03
C ILE A 183 -11.65 -4.15 23.13
N LYS A 184 -12.41 -3.94 22.04
CA LYS A 184 -13.51 -2.97 22.00
C LYS A 184 -14.65 -3.38 22.94
N LEU A 185 -14.61 -2.92 24.18
CA LEU A 185 -15.64 -3.14 25.19
C LEU A 185 -16.87 -2.30 24.86
N LEU A 186 -18.07 -2.88 24.91
CA LEU A 186 -19.33 -2.12 24.78
C LEU A 186 -19.76 -1.45 26.09
N GLN A 187 -19.40 -2.04 27.23
CA GLN A 187 -19.57 -1.46 28.57
C GLN A 187 -18.46 -2.02 29.48
N CYS A 188 -17.64 -1.15 30.06
CA CYS A 188 -16.67 -1.56 31.09
C CYS A 188 -17.41 -1.81 32.44
N PRO A 189 -17.07 -2.85 33.23
CA PRO A 189 -17.77 -3.14 34.49
C PRO A 189 -17.57 -2.02 35.54
N LYS A 190 -18.66 -1.64 36.24
CA LYS A 190 -18.67 -0.52 37.21
C LYS A 190 -17.76 -0.70 38.44
N SER A 191 -17.25 -1.90 38.70
CA SER A 191 -16.41 -2.18 39.87
C SER A 191 -15.31 -3.19 39.55
N LEU A 192 -14.07 -2.70 39.49
CA LEU A 192 -12.87 -3.53 39.49
C LEU A 192 -12.60 -4.04 40.91
N LEU A 193 -13.34 -5.06 41.32
CA LEU A 193 -13.13 -5.74 42.61
C LEU A 193 -11.82 -6.56 42.56
N VAL A 194 -10.71 -5.92 42.97
CA VAL A 194 -9.37 -6.53 43.08
C VAL A 194 -9.04 -6.81 44.55
N ALA A 195 -9.76 -7.77 45.15
CA ALA A 195 -9.64 -8.11 46.57
C ALA A 195 -8.36 -8.94 46.90
N THR A 196 -7.17 -8.41 46.58
CA THR A 196 -5.87 -9.08 46.77
C THR A 196 -4.75 -8.05 47.01
N ASN A 197 -3.97 -8.21 48.10
CA ASN A 197 -2.91 -7.27 48.51
C ASN A 197 -1.59 -7.41 47.71
N GLU A 198 -1.58 -8.13 46.59
CA GLU A 198 -0.38 -8.38 45.79
C GLU A 198 -0.26 -7.41 44.62
N PHE A 199 0.87 -6.73 44.52
CA PHE A 199 1.19 -5.85 43.40
C PHE A 199 1.62 -6.64 42.17
N SER A 200 1.18 -6.19 40.99
CA SER A 200 1.55 -6.75 39.70
C SER A 200 2.97 -6.38 39.28
N THR A 201 3.61 -7.23 38.47
CA THR A 201 4.98 -7.03 37.98
C THR A 201 5.06 -6.34 36.60
N ILE A 202 3.94 -5.78 36.13
CA ILE A 202 3.84 -5.12 34.83
C ILE A 202 4.66 -3.82 34.82
N GLU A 203 5.63 -3.77 33.89
CA GLU A 203 6.44 -2.59 33.57
C GLU A 203 5.87 -1.82 32.36
N TYR A 204 5.18 -2.50 31.44
CA TYR A 204 4.62 -1.92 30.22
C TYR A 204 3.15 -2.33 30.07
N LEU A 205 2.25 -1.35 30.06
CA LEU A 205 0.81 -1.56 29.94
C LEU A 205 0.23 -0.73 28.78
N ILE A 206 -0.39 -1.40 27.82
CA ILE A 206 -1.11 -0.81 26.68
C ILE A 206 -2.54 -1.33 26.69
N ILE A 207 -3.52 -0.43 26.66
CA ILE A 207 -4.95 -0.75 26.65
C ILE A 207 -5.67 0.17 25.64
N ASP A 208 -6.00 -0.32 24.45
CA ASP A 208 -6.72 0.44 23.40
C ASP A 208 -8.25 0.35 23.57
N ASN A 209 -8.72 0.51 24.81
CA ASN A 209 -10.11 0.27 25.23
C ASN A 209 -10.66 1.49 25.98
N GLU A 210 -11.99 1.56 26.09
CA GLU A 210 -12.68 2.57 26.90
C GLU A 210 -12.62 2.20 28.40
N ILE A 211 -12.02 3.09 29.20
CA ILE A 211 -11.78 2.96 30.65
C ILE A 211 -12.12 4.31 31.29
N SER A 212 -12.79 4.35 32.45
CA SER A 212 -12.98 5.60 33.20
C SER A 212 -11.78 5.92 34.09
N ILE A 213 -11.64 7.18 34.53
CA ILE A 213 -10.61 7.58 35.50
C ILE A 213 -10.63 6.69 36.76
N ASP A 214 -11.82 6.38 37.31
CA ASP A 214 -11.97 5.50 38.48
C ASP A 214 -11.35 4.11 38.25
N GLN A 215 -11.51 3.58 37.03
CA GLN A 215 -10.96 2.29 36.66
C GLN A 215 -9.45 2.38 36.43
N LEU A 216 -8.95 3.49 35.90
CA LEU A 216 -7.52 3.72 35.74
C LEU A 216 -6.82 3.86 37.10
N THR A 217 -7.35 4.63 38.06
CA THR A 217 -6.74 4.77 39.39
C THR A 217 -6.71 3.45 40.15
N ILE A 218 -7.76 2.63 40.05
CA ILE A 218 -7.77 1.25 40.55
C ILE A 218 -6.71 0.39 39.83
N ILE A 219 -6.56 0.47 38.50
CA ILE A 219 -5.51 -0.30 37.80
C ILE A 219 -4.11 0.15 38.24
N LEU A 220 -3.88 1.46 38.37
CA LEU A 220 -2.59 2.04 38.72
C LEU A 220 -2.14 1.65 40.14
N SER A 221 -3.06 1.51 41.10
CA SER A 221 -2.69 1.07 42.45
C SER A 221 -2.08 -0.35 42.50
N TYR A 222 -2.40 -1.21 41.52
CA TYR A 222 -1.80 -2.55 41.40
C TYR A 222 -0.54 -2.62 40.53
N VAL A 223 -0.08 -1.53 39.91
CA VAL A 223 1.13 -1.53 39.03
C VAL A 223 2.22 -0.53 39.48
N PRO A 224 2.73 -0.58 40.73
CA PRO A 224 3.76 0.35 41.21
C PRO A 224 5.10 0.25 40.45
N GLN A 225 5.34 -0.83 39.70
CA GLN A 225 6.52 -1.04 38.85
C GLN A 225 6.35 -0.54 37.41
N LEU A 226 5.21 0.11 37.08
CA LEU A 226 4.92 0.58 35.74
C LEU A 226 5.93 1.64 35.27
N ARG A 227 6.46 1.45 34.06
CA ARG A 227 7.42 2.33 33.37
C ARG A 227 6.80 3.02 32.16
N HIS A 228 5.87 2.34 31.50
CA HIS A 228 5.17 2.83 30.31
C HIS A 228 3.67 2.52 30.38
N LEU A 229 2.84 3.56 30.24
CA LEU A 229 1.38 3.47 30.12
C LEU A 229 0.91 3.92 28.73
N SER A 230 -0.07 3.23 28.15
CA SER A 230 -0.83 3.72 26.99
C SER A 230 -2.31 3.37 27.11
N ILE A 231 -3.19 4.37 27.12
CA ILE A 231 -4.65 4.23 27.16
C ILE A 231 -5.25 4.83 25.89
N GLY A 232 -5.95 4.00 25.11
CA GLY A 232 -6.54 4.38 23.83
C GLY A 232 -7.84 5.17 23.93
N ASN A 233 -8.64 5.02 25.00
CA ASN A 233 -9.83 5.82 25.29
C ASN A 233 -10.00 5.95 26.84
N LEU A 234 -9.65 7.09 27.44
CA LEU A 234 -9.92 7.38 28.86
C LEU A 234 -11.16 8.28 28.99
N THR A 235 -12.12 7.94 29.85
CA THR A 235 -13.37 8.70 30.06
C THR A 235 -13.49 9.25 31.49
N GLU A 236 -14.40 10.21 31.67
CA GLU A 236 -14.67 10.87 32.95
C GLU A 236 -14.95 9.90 34.11
N SER A 237 -14.53 10.30 35.32
CA SER A 237 -14.99 9.71 36.57
C SER A 237 -16.46 10.05 36.82
N LYS A 238 -17.17 9.15 37.52
CA LYS A 238 -18.55 9.39 37.99
C LYS A 238 -18.64 9.81 39.46
N HIS A 239 -17.50 10.17 40.05
CA HIS A 239 -17.35 10.59 41.43
C HIS A 239 -16.47 11.84 41.48
N ASP A 240 -16.95 12.93 42.07
CA ASP A 240 -16.27 14.23 42.04
C ASP A 240 -14.96 14.28 42.86
N GLN A 241 -14.58 13.17 43.50
CA GLN A 241 -13.39 13.04 44.32
C GLN A 241 -12.63 11.77 43.96
N ILE A 242 -11.44 11.93 43.36
CA ILE A 242 -10.45 10.87 43.24
C ILE A 242 -9.84 10.66 44.63
N GLU A 243 -9.93 9.44 45.17
CA GLU A 243 -9.40 9.11 46.49
C GLU A 243 -7.88 9.38 46.58
N LYS A 244 -7.42 9.89 47.73
CA LYS A 244 -6.08 10.46 47.91
C LYS A 244 -4.99 9.44 48.22
N ASP A 245 -5.31 8.15 48.33
CA ASP A 245 -4.39 7.06 48.64
C ASP A 245 -3.56 6.65 47.40
N ALA A 246 -2.85 7.63 46.85
CA ALA A 246 -2.10 7.54 45.61
C ALA A 246 -0.85 6.66 45.77
N VAL A 247 -0.90 5.46 45.17
CA VAL A 247 0.28 4.57 45.06
C VAL A 247 1.36 5.26 44.24
N ASN A 248 2.56 5.38 44.81
CA ASN A 248 3.63 6.18 44.26
C ASN A 248 4.34 5.48 43.08
N LEU A 249 3.96 5.85 41.84
CA LEU A 249 4.49 5.30 40.59
C LEU A 249 5.88 5.86 40.22
N ASN A 250 6.86 5.75 41.13
CA ASN A 250 8.21 6.32 40.94
C ASN A 250 8.93 5.88 39.65
N HIS A 251 8.50 4.78 39.03
CA HIS A 251 9.11 4.22 37.83
C HIS A 251 8.46 4.69 36.52
N LEU A 252 7.31 5.37 36.57
CA LEU A 252 6.52 5.73 35.39
C LEU A 252 7.15 6.90 34.62
N LYS A 253 7.79 6.58 33.49
CA LYS A 253 8.51 7.55 32.66
C LYS A 253 7.77 7.95 31.38
N SER A 254 6.89 7.09 30.87
CA SER A 254 6.17 7.32 29.61
C SER A 254 4.68 7.05 29.75
N ALA A 255 3.85 7.97 29.23
CA ALA A 255 2.39 7.89 29.27
C ALA A 255 1.81 8.40 27.95
N SER A 256 0.86 7.65 27.39
CA SER A 256 0.09 8.03 26.20
C SER A 256 -1.41 7.90 26.50
N LEU A 257 -2.14 9.00 26.60
CA LEU A 257 -3.52 9.03 27.12
C LEU A 257 -4.47 9.74 26.13
N LYS A 258 -5.35 8.97 25.48
CA LYS A 258 -6.36 9.53 24.58
C LYS A 258 -7.69 9.73 25.33
N LEU A 259 -8.01 10.97 25.71
CA LEU A 259 -9.13 11.31 26.60
C LEU A 259 -10.40 11.63 25.80
N ILE A 260 -11.52 11.02 26.18
CA ILE A 260 -12.85 11.26 25.61
C ILE A 260 -13.75 11.81 26.72
N CYS A 261 -14.18 13.05 26.56
CA CYS A 261 -15.08 13.76 27.49
C CYS A 261 -14.57 13.92 28.95
N VAL A 262 -13.27 13.78 29.22
CA VAL A 262 -12.69 13.98 30.58
C VAL A 262 -12.56 15.48 30.90
N PRO A 263 -13.15 16.04 31.98
CA PRO A 263 -12.90 17.42 32.42
C PRO A 263 -11.45 17.62 32.93
N PHE A 264 -10.85 18.81 32.73
CA PHE A 264 -9.44 19.03 33.09
C PHE A 264 -9.21 18.90 34.60
N ASN A 265 -10.16 19.35 35.43
CA ASN A 265 -10.11 19.17 36.90
C ASN A 265 -9.82 17.71 37.34
N GLN A 266 -10.44 16.72 36.68
CA GLN A 266 -10.22 15.30 36.98
C GLN A 266 -8.87 14.81 36.44
N PHE A 267 -8.49 15.23 35.23
CA PHE A 267 -7.20 14.90 34.62
C PHE A 267 -6.01 15.49 35.40
N GLU A 268 -6.10 16.74 35.84
CA GLU A 268 -5.10 17.42 36.67
C GLU A 268 -4.90 16.69 37.99
N THR A 269 -5.99 16.31 38.66
CA THR A 269 -5.95 15.50 39.89
C THR A 269 -5.28 14.14 39.66
N LEU A 270 -5.58 13.46 38.55
CA LEU A 270 -4.93 12.22 38.14
C LEU A 270 -3.41 12.42 37.93
N MET A 271 -3.00 13.49 37.23
CA MET A 271 -1.59 13.80 36.98
C MET A 271 -0.82 14.11 38.27
N ILE A 272 -1.40 14.95 39.14
CA ILE A 272 -0.83 15.34 40.44
C ILE A 272 -0.68 14.14 41.37
N ASN A 273 -1.58 13.16 41.31
CA ASN A 273 -1.52 11.99 42.17
C ASN A 273 -0.55 10.91 41.66
N TYR A 274 -0.55 10.61 40.35
CA TYR A 274 0.12 9.40 39.83
C TYR A 274 1.29 9.64 38.84
N PHE A 275 1.45 10.84 38.26
CA PHE A 275 2.36 11.04 37.11
C PHE A 275 3.56 11.96 37.39
N ARG A 276 3.89 12.25 38.66
CA ARG A 276 4.96 13.22 39.05
C ARG A 276 6.35 12.95 38.46
N GLN A 277 6.68 11.69 38.17
CA GLN A 277 7.99 11.28 37.63
C GLN A 277 8.03 11.16 36.10
N ILE A 278 6.96 11.57 35.42
CA ILE A 278 6.81 11.42 33.97
C ILE A 278 7.90 12.19 33.21
N GLN A 279 8.42 11.58 32.14
CA GLN A 279 9.44 12.16 31.26
C GLN A 279 8.91 12.35 29.83
N VAL A 280 7.96 11.50 29.42
CA VAL A 280 7.25 11.55 28.15
C VAL A 280 5.74 11.47 28.44
N LEU A 281 5.01 12.50 28.06
CA LEU A 281 3.55 12.57 28.21
C LEU A 281 2.95 12.92 26.86
N SER A 282 2.13 12.02 26.31
CA SER A 282 1.41 12.20 25.05
C SER A 282 -0.09 12.14 25.31
N ILE A 283 -0.85 13.12 24.82
CA ILE A 283 -2.29 13.26 25.10
C ILE A 283 -3.04 13.54 23.80
N ALA A 284 -4.22 12.94 23.62
CA ALA A 284 -5.09 13.21 22.48
C ALA A 284 -6.57 13.29 22.88
N THR A 285 -7.27 14.37 22.54
CA THR A 285 -8.64 14.63 23.03
C THR A 285 -9.62 14.88 21.86
N PRO A 286 -10.15 13.80 21.24
CA PRO A 286 -10.94 13.91 20.01
C PRO A 286 -12.44 14.16 20.26
N PHE A 287 -12.94 15.30 19.79
CA PHE A 287 -14.37 15.65 19.65
C PHE A 287 -15.22 15.40 20.90
N PRO A 288 -15.01 16.18 21.99
CA PRO A 288 -15.87 16.11 23.17
C PRO A 288 -17.31 16.46 22.80
N ARG A 289 -18.27 15.74 23.39
CA ARG A 289 -19.69 15.99 23.18
C ARG A 289 -20.20 17.06 24.14
N PHE A 290 -20.37 18.29 23.64
CA PHE A 290 -21.14 19.37 24.28
C PHE A 290 -20.92 19.53 25.80
N ASN A 291 -19.66 19.56 26.24
CA ASN A 291 -19.30 19.99 27.60
C ASN A 291 -18.37 21.23 27.49
N PRO A 292 -18.80 22.42 27.98
CA PRO A 292 -18.03 23.65 27.86
C PRO A 292 -16.71 23.62 28.64
N ASP A 293 -16.64 22.85 29.73
CA ASP A 293 -15.46 22.77 30.62
C ASP A 293 -14.26 22.10 29.93
N ILE A 294 -14.48 21.42 28.80
CA ILE A 294 -13.40 20.74 28.07
C ILE A 294 -12.55 21.72 27.24
N ASN A 295 -12.96 23.00 27.14
CA ASN A 295 -12.08 24.07 26.68
C ASN A 295 -10.90 24.34 27.66
N GLU A 296 -10.90 23.79 28.87
CA GLU A 296 -9.78 23.90 29.81
C GLU A 296 -8.47 23.28 29.27
N TYR A 297 -8.51 22.32 28.33
CA TYR A 297 -7.30 21.69 27.76
C TYR A 297 -6.48 22.60 26.84
N ILE A 298 -7.06 23.71 26.37
CA ILE A 298 -6.34 24.76 25.64
C ILE A 298 -5.99 25.96 26.52
N ASN A 299 -6.12 25.85 27.85
CA ASN A 299 -5.63 26.87 28.79
C ASN A 299 -4.14 26.65 29.07
N ALA A 300 -3.28 27.38 28.36
CA ALA A 300 -1.84 27.24 28.50
C ALA A 300 -1.31 27.66 29.88
N ASP A 301 -1.93 28.64 30.56
CA ASP A 301 -1.52 29.09 31.90
C ASP A 301 -1.66 27.96 32.92
N ARG A 302 -2.79 27.24 32.85
CA ARG A 302 -3.07 26.09 33.71
C ARG A 302 -2.13 24.92 33.45
N TRP A 303 -1.85 24.63 32.18
CA TRP A 303 -0.84 23.64 31.80
C TRP A 303 0.57 24.02 32.30
N GLN A 304 0.97 25.29 32.13
CA GLN A 304 2.24 25.80 32.61
C GLN A 304 2.35 25.69 34.14
N GLN A 305 1.27 26.01 34.87
CA GLN A 305 1.18 25.80 36.32
C GLN A 305 1.32 24.32 36.69
N LEU A 306 0.54 23.42 36.07
CA LEU A 306 0.58 21.98 36.33
C LEU A 306 1.99 21.39 36.10
N ILE A 307 2.63 21.74 34.98
CA ILE A 307 3.97 21.23 34.66
C ILE A 307 5.02 21.82 35.62
N SER A 308 5.04 23.14 35.80
CA SER A 308 6.01 23.83 36.66
C SER A 308 5.90 23.46 38.14
N THR A 309 4.73 22.99 38.60
CA THR A 309 4.51 22.64 40.01
C THR A 309 4.63 21.14 40.27
N HIS A 310 4.27 20.29 39.31
CA HIS A 310 4.04 18.85 39.57
C HIS A 310 4.69 17.88 38.58
N LEU A 311 5.10 18.31 37.38
CA LEU A 311 5.67 17.44 36.33
C LEU A 311 7.10 17.84 35.96
N LEU A 312 7.90 18.22 36.97
CA LEU A 312 9.27 18.77 36.84
C LEU A 312 10.26 17.91 36.02
N ASN A 313 9.97 16.62 35.83
CA ASN A 313 10.81 15.68 35.07
C ASN A 313 10.40 15.53 33.59
N LEU A 314 9.32 16.22 33.16
CA LEU A 314 8.78 16.16 31.80
C LEU A 314 9.79 16.74 30.80
N ARG A 315 10.06 15.99 29.73
CA ARG A 315 11.01 16.36 28.65
C ARG A 315 10.35 16.38 27.29
N ILE A 316 9.39 15.48 27.07
CA ILE A 316 8.60 15.40 25.84
C ILE A 316 7.14 15.51 26.24
N PHE A 317 6.53 16.66 25.93
CA PHE A 317 5.10 16.88 26.05
C PHE A 317 4.48 16.92 24.66
N ASP A 318 3.63 15.95 24.36
CA ASP A 318 2.80 15.94 23.17
C ASP A 318 1.32 16.08 23.58
N LEU A 319 0.59 16.97 22.92
CA LEU A 319 -0.83 17.23 23.16
C LEU A 319 -1.56 17.30 21.83
N GLN A 320 -2.78 16.81 21.78
CA GLN A 320 -3.71 16.95 20.67
C GLN A 320 -5.13 17.15 21.22
N TYR A 321 -5.89 18.02 20.57
CA TYR A 321 -7.22 18.45 20.98
C TYR A 321 -8.06 18.73 19.74
N ALA A 322 -9.33 18.32 19.74
CA ALA A 322 -10.25 18.60 18.65
C ALA A 322 -11.65 18.93 19.17
N SER A 323 -12.15 20.15 18.93
CA SER A 323 -13.49 20.62 19.33
C SER A 323 -14.47 20.66 18.16
N ARG A 324 -15.77 20.89 18.44
CA ARG A 324 -16.86 21.05 17.47
C ARG A 324 -17.91 22.05 17.94
N GLY A 325 -18.56 22.72 16.99
CA GLY A 325 -19.77 23.51 17.25
C GLY A 325 -19.49 24.84 17.98
N LEU A 326 -18.37 25.48 17.67
CA LEU A 326 -18.17 26.88 18.00
C LEU A 326 -18.93 27.74 16.99
N ASP A 327 -19.60 28.77 17.50
CA ASP A 327 -20.35 29.75 16.70
C ASP A 327 -19.35 30.69 15.99
N PRO A 328 -19.25 30.65 14.65
CA PRO A 328 -18.08 31.18 13.93
C PRO A 328 -17.86 32.67 14.13
N TYR A 329 -18.92 33.47 14.33
CA TYR A 329 -18.83 34.93 14.32
C TYR A 329 -18.47 35.57 15.68
N ASN A 330 -18.50 34.84 16.79
CA ASN A 330 -18.27 35.42 18.13
C ASN A 330 -17.34 34.62 19.06
N LYS A 331 -16.85 33.44 18.65
CA LYS A 331 -16.04 32.57 19.53
C LYS A 331 -14.62 32.26 19.02
N HIS A 332 -14.28 32.67 17.81
CA HIS A 332 -12.95 32.46 17.22
C HIS A 332 -11.84 33.20 17.99
N GLN A 333 -11.96 34.53 18.12
CA GLN A 333 -10.99 35.40 18.80
C GLN A 333 -10.71 35.02 20.27
N ALA A 334 -11.71 34.47 20.95
CA ALA A 334 -11.59 33.97 22.33
C ALA A 334 -10.87 32.61 22.43
N PHE A 335 -10.85 31.83 21.35
CA PHE A 335 -10.13 30.57 21.23
C PHE A 335 -8.66 30.81 20.86
N GLU A 336 -8.41 31.76 19.96
CA GLU A 336 -7.07 32.24 19.58
C GLU A 336 -6.30 32.78 20.79
N THR A 337 -6.89 33.71 21.55
CA THR A 337 -6.26 34.29 22.75
C THR A 337 -6.05 33.30 23.92
N LEU A 338 -6.65 32.11 23.87
CA LEU A 338 -6.29 31.00 24.76
C LEU A 338 -5.07 30.24 24.24
N ILE A 339 -4.98 30.01 22.92
CA ILE A 339 -3.89 29.26 22.30
C ILE A 339 -2.60 30.07 22.20
N ASP A 340 -2.65 31.38 21.97
CA ASP A 340 -1.47 32.25 21.92
C ASP A 340 -0.60 32.15 23.18
N LYS A 341 -1.20 31.80 24.32
CA LYS A 341 -0.49 31.58 25.58
C LYS A 341 0.42 30.34 25.56
N PHE A 342 0.22 29.39 24.64
CA PHE A 342 1.20 28.32 24.37
C PHE A 342 2.45 28.80 23.63
N ASN A 343 2.47 30.05 23.16
CA ASN A 343 3.68 30.74 22.67
C ASN A 343 4.38 31.55 23.77
N SER A 344 3.99 31.40 25.04
CA SER A 344 4.71 32.05 26.16
C SER A 344 6.17 31.56 26.24
N LYS A 345 7.03 32.40 26.84
CA LYS A 345 8.45 32.11 27.04
C LYS A 345 8.72 30.72 27.62
N PHE A 346 7.88 30.25 28.55
CA PHE A 346 7.99 28.94 29.19
C PHE A 346 8.00 27.79 28.17
N TRP A 347 7.07 27.81 27.21
CA TRP A 347 6.92 26.76 26.20
C TRP A 347 8.08 26.72 25.22
N ILE A 348 8.55 27.90 24.81
CA ILE A 348 9.70 28.09 23.92
C ILE A 348 10.99 27.57 24.59
N GLU A 349 11.23 27.88 25.86
CA GLU A 349 12.42 27.41 26.60
C GLU A 349 12.43 25.88 26.80
N HIS A 350 11.26 25.24 26.91
CA HIS A 350 11.14 23.77 26.96
C HIS A 350 11.16 23.10 25.56
N GLN A 351 11.23 23.87 24.47
CA GLN A 351 11.15 23.40 23.08
C GLN A 351 9.85 22.63 22.78
N TRP A 352 8.75 22.97 23.47
CA TRP A 352 7.42 22.44 23.22
C TRP A 352 6.60 23.48 22.45
N PHE A 353 6.48 23.25 21.15
CA PHE A 353 5.77 24.13 20.23
C PHE A 353 4.41 23.53 19.90
N PHE A 354 3.44 24.37 19.51
CA PHE A 354 2.07 23.94 19.20
C PHE A 354 1.55 24.60 17.91
N ASN A 355 0.44 24.10 17.39
CA ASN A 355 -0.36 24.74 16.35
C ASN A 355 -1.84 24.42 16.51
N TRP A 356 -2.68 25.06 15.72
CA TRP A 356 -4.06 24.66 15.50
C TRP A 356 -4.47 24.87 14.04
N HIS A 357 -5.68 24.45 13.69
CA HIS A 357 -6.36 24.72 12.42
C HIS A 357 -7.86 24.52 12.63
N TYR A 358 -8.71 25.32 11.99
CA TYR A 358 -10.16 25.09 11.92
C TYR A 358 -10.47 24.26 10.65
N HIS A 359 -11.63 23.60 10.65
CA HIS A 359 -12.07 22.70 9.59
C HIS A 359 -13.59 22.74 9.49
N GLN A 360 -14.09 23.28 8.38
CA GLN A 360 -15.52 23.49 8.17
C GLN A 360 -16.18 22.26 7.52
N LEU A 361 -16.75 21.38 8.35
CA LEU A 361 -17.47 20.17 7.92
C LEU A 361 -18.94 20.48 7.65
N THR A 362 -19.56 19.78 6.69
CA THR A 362 -20.93 20.01 6.18
C THR A 362 -22.07 19.97 7.21
N TRP A 363 -21.81 19.57 8.46
CA TRP A 363 -22.80 19.50 9.54
C TRP A 363 -22.33 20.14 10.87
N SER A 364 -21.07 20.58 11.00
CA SER A 364 -20.55 21.27 12.19
C SER A 364 -19.09 21.69 12.01
N ASP A 365 -18.78 22.95 12.29
CA ASP A 365 -17.41 23.47 12.39
C ASP A 365 -16.59 22.73 13.46
N ALA A 366 -15.29 22.61 13.23
CA ALA A 366 -14.34 21.94 14.11
C ALA A 366 -13.03 22.71 14.22
N ILE A 367 -12.32 22.60 15.36
CA ILE A 367 -10.96 23.14 15.53
C ILE A 367 -10.05 22.06 16.09
N ILE A 368 -8.83 21.91 15.56
CA ILE A 368 -7.85 20.89 15.96
C ILE A 368 -6.52 21.55 16.35
N PHE A 369 -6.19 21.51 17.65
CA PHE A 369 -4.93 22.00 18.25
C PHE A 369 -3.99 20.83 18.57
N TYR A 370 -2.67 20.97 18.35
CA TYR A 370 -1.69 19.91 18.62
C TYR A 370 -0.22 20.36 18.77
N SER A 371 0.64 19.51 19.33
CA SER A 371 2.09 19.75 19.50
C SER A 371 2.91 19.52 18.21
N ARG A 372 3.84 20.44 17.93
CA ARG A 372 4.85 20.35 16.87
C ARG A 372 6.16 19.79 17.45
N ASN A 373 6.47 18.53 17.15
CA ASN A 373 7.65 17.84 17.72
C ASN A 373 8.79 17.68 16.68
N PRO A 374 9.87 18.50 16.72
CA PRO A 374 10.86 18.61 15.64
C PRO A 374 11.76 17.38 15.44
N PHE A 375 11.70 16.38 16.32
CA PHE A 375 12.59 15.21 16.27
C PHE A 375 12.19 14.13 15.22
N ARG A 376 11.19 14.37 14.36
CA ARG A 376 10.73 13.43 13.30
C ARG A 376 11.19 13.83 11.88
N LYS A 377 11.38 12.86 10.96
CA LYS A 377 11.75 13.00 9.51
C LYS A 377 11.45 11.72 8.66
N LYS A 378 11.15 11.77 7.35
CA LYS A 378 10.80 10.65 6.39
C LYS A 378 10.58 11.03 4.86
N ASP A 379 9.56 10.57 4.06
CA ASP A 379 9.56 10.42 2.55
C ASP A 379 8.27 10.65 1.49
N TYR A 380 7.94 11.50 0.42
CA TYR A 380 8.41 12.45 -0.75
C TYR A 380 8.44 12.05 -2.32
N VAL A 381 7.42 11.53 -3.12
CA VAL A 381 7.53 11.20 -4.64
C VAL A 381 6.75 11.87 -5.85
N LEU A 382 5.55 11.48 -6.36
CA LEU A 382 4.60 12.26 -7.26
C LEU A 382 3.26 11.53 -7.54
N TYR A 383 2.44 11.32 -6.52
CA TYR A 383 1.13 10.63 -6.64
C TYR A 383 -0.08 11.52 -6.98
N ASP A 384 -0.97 11.03 -7.84
CA ASP A 384 -2.36 11.51 -7.99
C ASP A 384 -3.19 11.23 -6.71
N GLN A 385 -4.06 12.16 -6.26
CA GLN A 385 -4.92 11.93 -5.08
C GLN A 385 -6.26 12.70 -5.06
N LEU A 386 -7.29 12.13 -5.69
CA LEU A 386 -8.69 12.40 -5.32
C LEU A 386 -9.41 11.08 -4.94
N SER A 387 -9.95 11.06 -3.71
CA SER A 387 -10.85 10.06 -3.09
C SER A 387 -10.31 8.62 -2.79
N LYS A 388 -9.51 8.47 -1.71
CA LYS A 388 -9.68 7.42 -0.66
C LYS A 388 -8.66 7.54 0.49
N ASN A 389 -9.03 6.97 1.65
CA ASN A 389 -8.28 6.90 2.92
C ASN A 389 -8.08 8.22 3.68
N ILE A 390 -8.92 8.46 4.70
CA ILE A 390 -8.65 9.41 5.81
C ILE A 390 -8.51 8.69 7.17
N TRP A 391 -9.24 7.58 7.43
CA TRP A 391 -9.39 6.90 8.75
C TRP A 391 -8.08 6.37 9.40
N SER A 392 -6.90 6.68 8.86
CA SER A 392 -5.58 6.24 9.33
C SER A 392 -4.55 7.37 9.50
N GLY A 393 -4.97 8.64 9.48
CA GLY A 393 -4.26 9.72 10.18
C GLY A 393 -3.01 10.36 9.55
N ARG A 394 -2.67 10.15 8.27
CA ARG A 394 -1.39 10.65 7.69
C ARG A 394 -1.45 11.24 6.26
N PHE A 395 -1.15 12.54 6.10
CA PHE A 395 -0.65 13.33 4.93
C PHE A 395 -0.26 14.77 5.44
N PRO A 396 0.07 15.82 4.64
CA PRO A 396 1.27 16.09 3.77
C PRO A 396 1.87 17.57 3.83
N ILE A 397 3.11 17.89 3.32
CA ILE A 397 3.67 19.28 2.98
C ILE A 397 4.79 19.25 1.84
N TYR A 398 5.76 20.21 1.59
CA TYR A 398 6.38 20.39 0.18
C TYR A 398 7.89 20.78 -0.24
N GLU A 399 8.20 21.79 -1.13
CA GLU A 399 9.26 21.94 -2.22
C GLU A 399 10.17 23.19 -2.51
N ASP A 400 11.52 23.05 -2.70
CA ASP A 400 12.42 24.16 -3.21
C ASP A 400 13.85 23.76 -3.80
N SER A 401 14.24 22.47 -3.94
CA SER A 401 15.66 21.99 -4.14
C SER A 401 15.99 20.80 -5.13
N THR A 402 15.17 20.47 -6.11
CA THR A 402 14.82 19.10 -6.56
C THR A 402 15.78 18.37 -7.58
N ASN A 403 16.37 17.18 -7.24
CA ASN A 403 17.23 16.26 -8.10
C ASN A 403 17.03 14.67 -8.55
N HIS A 404 15.89 13.89 -8.79
CA HIS A 404 15.51 13.12 -10.09
C HIS A 404 14.02 12.92 -10.60
N ILE A 405 13.65 13.49 -11.77
CA ILE A 405 12.32 13.48 -12.45
C ILE A 405 11.65 12.15 -12.76
N CYS A 406 10.35 12.25 -13.02
CA CYS A 406 9.48 11.22 -13.58
C CYS A 406 8.24 11.85 -14.28
N ILE A 407 8.38 12.39 -15.51
CA ILE A 407 7.27 12.95 -16.33
C ILE A 407 6.25 11.82 -16.55
N HIS A 408 5.21 11.78 -15.72
CA HIS A 408 4.51 10.54 -15.39
C HIS A 408 3.43 10.11 -16.37
N THR A 409 2.67 11.09 -16.86
CA THR A 409 1.37 10.95 -17.50
C THR A 409 1.38 11.78 -18.77
N THR A 410 0.32 12.53 -19.05
CA THR A 410 0.37 13.70 -19.89
C THR A 410 -0.83 14.63 -19.39
N ASP A 411 -0.60 15.62 -18.51
CA ASP A 411 -1.45 16.74 -17.95
C ASP A 411 -1.08 18.35 -18.04
N MET A 412 0.00 19.21 -18.31
CA MET A 412 1.54 19.46 -18.42
C MET A 412 2.09 20.17 -19.66
N ILE A 413 2.87 19.50 -20.54
CA ILE A 413 3.67 20.10 -21.65
C ILE A 413 2.96 21.19 -22.51
N LYS A 414 1.62 21.27 -22.47
CA LYS A 414 0.79 22.43 -22.86
C LYS A 414 -0.48 22.68 -22.01
N GLN A 415 -0.54 22.18 -20.76
CA GLN A 415 -1.05 23.04 -19.68
C GLN A 415 0.21 23.62 -19.04
N SER A 416 0.87 24.56 -19.74
CA SER A 416 2.30 24.87 -19.56
C SER A 416 2.58 26.38 -19.40
N ILE A 417 3.10 26.82 -18.25
CA ILE A 417 3.55 28.20 -17.99
C ILE A 417 4.95 28.21 -17.35
N ASP A 418 5.13 27.60 -16.16
CA ASP A 418 6.27 27.73 -15.24
C ASP A 418 7.72 27.72 -15.82
N LYS A 419 8.78 27.99 -15.02
CA LYS A 419 10.18 27.75 -15.46
C LYS A 419 11.03 27.11 -14.42
N PHE A 420 11.80 26.20 -14.95
CA PHE A 420 12.56 25.22 -14.14
C PHE A 420 13.88 25.44 -15.09
N PRO A 421 14.77 26.45 -14.88
CA PRO A 421 16.03 26.59 -15.65
C PRO A 421 17.07 25.55 -15.28
N ASN A 422 16.81 24.88 -14.16
CA ASN A 422 17.75 24.05 -13.50
C ASN A 422 17.11 22.83 -12.78
N ALA A 423 16.94 21.67 -13.44
CA ALA A 423 17.62 20.40 -13.04
C ALA A 423 17.90 19.39 -14.23
N THR A 424 19.10 18.87 -14.49
CA THR A 424 19.62 18.31 -15.80
C THR A 424 19.39 16.82 -16.22
N LYS A 425 18.39 16.08 -15.72
CA LYS A 425 17.93 14.84 -16.44
C LYS A 425 16.59 15.07 -17.10
N LEU A 426 16.10 14.08 -17.82
CA LEU A 426 14.72 14.01 -18.30
C LEU A 426 14.32 12.55 -18.19
N THR A 427 13.15 12.25 -17.62
CA THR A 427 12.64 10.89 -17.40
C THR A 427 11.15 10.88 -17.66
N PHE A 428 10.76 10.60 -18.90
CA PHE A 428 9.42 10.11 -19.16
C PHE A 428 9.22 8.81 -18.38
N CYS A 429 8.20 8.71 -17.55
CA CYS A 429 8.02 7.62 -16.60
C CYS A 429 7.22 6.45 -17.20
N LYS A 430 7.01 5.36 -16.44
CA LYS A 430 6.49 4.09 -17.00
C LYS A 430 5.18 4.26 -17.78
N TYR A 431 4.32 5.16 -17.34
CA TYR A 431 3.03 5.37 -18.01
C TYR A 431 3.17 6.22 -19.27
N PHE A 432 3.57 7.51 -19.20
CA PHE A 432 3.71 8.51 -20.29
C PHE A 432 3.31 8.07 -21.72
N GLU A 433 2.19 8.57 -22.24
CA GLU A 433 1.77 8.30 -23.62
C GLU A 433 2.14 9.46 -24.54
N VAL A 434 2.87 9.13 -25.62
CA VAL A 434 3.34 10.11 -26.60
C VAL A 434 2.19 10.47 -27.55
N PRO A 435 1.76 11.73 -27.60
CA PRO A 435 0.74 12.21 -28.53
C PRO A 435 1.19 12.06 -29.98
N ARG A 436 0.25 12.06 -30.92
CA ARG A 436 0.57 12.12 -32.36
C ARG A 436 1.34 13.40 -32.71
N ASP A 437 1.03 14.51 -32.05
CA ASP A 437 1.48 15.85 -32.43
C ASP A 437 2.59 16.41 -31.53
N PHE A 438 3.23 15.52 -30.75
CA PHE A 438 4.36 15.82 -29.85
C PHE A 438 5.47 16.62 -30.54
N ASN A 439 5.59 17.89 -30.15
CA ASN A 439 6.62 18.82 -30.58
C ASN A 439 7.75 18.89 -29.55
N VAL A 440 8.99 19.09 -30.02
CA VAL A 440 10.20 19.22 -29.17
C VAL A 440 10.52 20.70 -28.88
N VAL A 441 9.93 21.63 -29.62
CA VAL A 441 10.00 23.07 -29.31
C VAL A 441 9.26 23.33 -27.99
N ASP A 442 8.09 22.71 -27.79
CA ASP A 442 7.36 22.54 -26.52
C ASP A 442 8.13 21.68 -25.48
N LEU A 443 9.44 21.52 -25.63
CA LEU A 443 10.35 20.96 -24.63
C LEU A 443 11.63 21.81 -24.51
N ASN A 444 12.05 22.55 -25.55
CA ASN A 444 13.10 23.57 -25.43
C ASN A 444 12.61 24.85 -24.75
N HIS A 445 11.34 25.19 -24.96
CA HIS A 445 10.67 26.15 -24.10
C HIS A 445 10.25 25.51 -22.78
N ILE A 446 10.40 24.20 -22.49
CA ILE A 446 10.22 23.62 -21.14
C ILE A 446 11.53 23.48 -20.37
N PHE A 447 12.62 23.25 -21.09
CA PHE A 447 13.89 22.92 -20.51
C PHE A 447 14.92 23.66 -21.36
N PRO A 448 15.89 24.41 -20.83
CA PRO A 448 16.92 25.06 -21.65
C PRO A 448 17.75 24.01 -22.40
N LEU A 449 17.30 23.51 -23.58
CA LEU A 449 17.52 22.13 -24.05
C LEU A 449 18.97 21.80 -24.45
N GLN A 450 19.97 22.60 -24.08
CA GLN A 450 21.41 22.33 -24.25
C GLN A 450 22.08 21.74 -22.98
N LYS A 451 21.78 22.20 -21.76
CA LYS A 451 22.48 21.79 -20.52
C LYS A 451 22.36 20.31 -19.94
N ILE A 452 21.33 19.50 -20.25
CA ILE A 452 21.06 18.07 -19.86
C ILE A 452 22.33 17.29 -20.02
N THR A 453 22.71 16.52 -19.02
CA THR A 453 23.77 15.53 -19.11
C THR A 453 23.25 14.09 -18.90
N ARG A 454 21.92 13.86 -18.73
CA ARG A 454 21.23 12.55 -18.98
C ARG A 454 19.77 12.58 -19.45
N LEU A 455 19.40 11.64 -20.32
CA LEU A 455 18.03 11.45 -20.80
C LEU A 455 17.50 10.04 -20.44
N SER A 456 16.20 9.93 -20.24
CA SER A 456 15.51 8.73 -19.82
C SER A 456 14.09 8.65 -20.38
N ILE A 457 13.70 7.47 -20.83
CA ILE A 457 12.37 7.18 -21.37
C ILE A 457 11.95 5.81 -20.85
N LYS A 458 11.04 5.75 -19.88
CA LYS A 458 10.59 4.50 -19.24
C LYS A 458 9.28 3.94 -19.83
N CYS A 459 8.64 4.67 -20.75
CA CYS A 459 7.30 4.38 -21.25
C CYS A 459 7.24 3.44 -22.46
N HIS A 460 6.10 2.76 -22.60
CA HIS A 460 5.93 1.63 -23.52
C HIS A 460 5.62 2.01 -24.97
N ARG A 461 5.42 3.30 -25.27
CA ARG A 461 4.90 3.79 -26.57
C ARG A 461 5.70 4.98 -27.13
N PHE A 462 7.01 5.04 -26.90
CA PHE A 462 7.85 6.11 -27.46
C PHE A 462 8.33 5.75 -28.89
N PHE A 463 8.02 6.62 -29.86
CA PHE A 463 8.36 6.42 -31.28
C PHE A 463 9.78 6.91 -31.58
N PHE A 464 10.52 6.14 -32.39
CA PHE A 464 11.93 6.40 -32.69
C PHE A 464 12.20 7.78 -33.33
N GLU A 465 11.34 8.23 -34.25
CA GLU A 465 11.50 9.54 -34.91
C GLU A 465 11.49 10.71 -33.91
N LYS A 466 10.64 10.62 -32.88
CA LYS A 466 10.53 11.65 -31.83
C LYS A 466 11.71 11.63 -30.87
N LEU A 467 12.37 10.48 -30.70
CA LEU A 467 13.65 10.40 -30.01
C LEU A 467 14.75 11.10 -30.84
N ILE A 468 14.82 10.88 -32.16
CA ILE A 468 15.79 11.58 -33.03
C ILE A 468 15.58 13.09 -32.98
N ARG A 469 14.34 13.58 -33.08
CA ARG A 469 14.03 15.01 -32.91
C ARG A 469 14.43 15.52 -31.52
N LEU A 470 14.15 14.79 -30.43
CA LEU A 470 14.56 15.17 -29.07
C LEU A 470 16.10 15.22 -28.90
N LEU A 471 16.82 14.31 -29.57
CA LEU A 471 18.29 14.29 -29.54
C LEU A 471 18.93 15.44 -30.32
N GLN A 472 18.28 15.99 -31.35
CA GLN A 472 18.80 17.17 -32.07
C GLN A 472 18.96 18.40 -31.17
N PHE A 473 18.02 18.60 -30.24
CA PHE A 473 18.09 19.74 -29.33
C PHE A 473 19.01 19.48 -28.13
N THR A 474 19.33 18.22 -27.78
CA THR A 474 19.89 17.83 -26.47
C THR A 474 21.41 17.58 -26.39
N SER A 475 22.20 18.37 -27.11
CA SER A 475 23.67 18.26 -27.29
C SER A 475 24.49 17.66 -26.12
N ASN A 476 24.29 18.12 -24.88
CA ASN A 476 25.19 17.75 -23.77
C ASN A 476 24.82 16.42 -23.09
N VAL A 477 23.78 15.69 -23.52
CA VAL A 477 23.36 14.43 -22.85
C VAL A 477 24.53 13.46 -22.76
N HIS A 478 25.06 13.17 -21.58
CA HIS A 478 26.13 12.18 -21.35
C HIS A 478 25.61 10.76 -21.08
N THR A 479 24.33 10.54 -20.80
CA THR A 479 23.76 9.18 -20.82
C THR A 479 22.26 9.15 -21.14
N LEU A 480 21.89 8.37 -22.16
CA LEU A 480 20.51 8.05 -22.50
C LEU A 480 20.11 6.69 -21.89
N LYS A 481 18.84 6.51 -21.48
CA LYS A 481 18.28 5.16 -21.23
C LYS A 481 16.80 5.04 -21.57
N LEU A 482 16.43 3.87 -22.07
CA LEU A 482 15.17 3.57 -22.73
C LEU A 482 14.63 2.24 -22.18
N ASP A 483 13.48 2.18 -21.51
CA ASP A 483 12.94 0.91 -21.00
C ASP A 483 11.91 0.25 -21.97
N SER A 484 11.54 0.90 -23.08
CA SER A 484 10.83 0.31 -24.25
C SER A 484 10.92 1.23 -25.48
N ILE A 485 10.99 0.70 -26.71
CA ILE A 485 10.74 1.44 -27.98
C ILE A 485 9.98 0.53 -28.95
N LEU A 486 8.96 1.08 -29.62
CA LEU A 486 8.31 0.43 -30.76
C LEU A 486 9.03 0.81 -32.06
N LEU A 487 9.69 -0.16 -32.68
CA LEU A 487 10.20 -0.05 -34.05
C LEU A 487 9.06 -0.38 -35.02
N PHE A 488 8.88 0.44 -36.06
CA PHE A 488 7.98 0.12 -37.15
C PHE A 488 8.52 -1.10 -37.92
N ARG A 489 7.77 -2.20 -37.90
CA ARG A 489 7.94 -3.31 -38.85
C ARG A 489 7.39 -2.86 -40.22
N ASN A 490 8.15 -2.00 -40.90
CA ASN A 490 8.18 -1.79 -42.36
C ASN A 490 9.28 -0.77 -42.73
N ASN A 491 10.05 -1.05 -43.78
CA ASN A 491 11.08 -0.21 -44.39
C ASN A 491 12.28 0.20 -43.49
N SER A 492 13.22 -0.72 -43.29
CA SER A 492 14.54 -0.44 -42.70
C SER A 492 15.43 0.46 -43.58
N ASN A 493 15.34 0.31 -44.91
CA ASN A 493 16.35 0.83 -45.83
C ASN A 493 16.29 2.36 -46.03
N SER A 494 15.15 2.99 -45.74
CA SER A 494 14.99 4.45 -45.78
C SER A 494 15.60 5.18 -44.58
N ILE A 495 15.88 4.48 -43.47
CA ILE A 495 16.30 5.10 -42.20
C ILE A 495 17.79 5.49 -42.22
N GLN A 496 18.64 4.71 -42.89
CA GLN A 496 20.09 5.00 -43.01
C GLN A 496 20.39 6.15 -43.98
N GLN A 497 19.51 6.42 -44.95
CA GLN A 497 19.64 7.53 -45.89
C GLN A 497 19.06 8.85 -45.37
N ASN A 498 18.39 8.87 -44.22
CA ASN A 498 17.83 10.09 -43.65
C ASN A 498 18.95 11.01 -43.09
N PRO A 499 19.11 12.25 -43.61
CA PRO A 499 20.17 13.17 -43.17
C PRO A 499 20.12 13.51 -41.67
N LEU A 500 18.92 13.51 -41.08
CA LEU A 500 18.69 13.86 -39.68
C LEU A 500 19.38 12.87 -38.73
N THR A 501 19.44 11.58 -39.11
CA THR A 501 20.12 10.53 -38.34
C THR A 501 21.63 10.71 -38.36
N GLN A 502 22.20 11.12 -39.50
CA GLN A 502 23.64 11.36 -39.66
C GLN A 502 24.11 12.66 -38.98
N LEU A 503 23.22 13.65 -38.87
CA LEU A 503 23.49 14.89 -38.13
C LEU A 503 23.57 14.62 -36.62
N VAL A 504 22.59 13.90 -36.05
CA VAL A 504 22.54 13.58 -34.60
C VAL A 504 23.75 12.76 -34.14
N SER A 505 24.30 11.88 -34.98
CA SER A 505 25.51 11.11 -34.65
C SER A 505 26.80 11.95 -34.58
N LYS A 506 26.79 13.20 -35.04
CA LYS A 506 27.96 14.10 -35.04
C LYS A 506 27.93 15.18 -33.95
N THR A 507 26.81 15.38 -33.25
CA THR A 507 26.57 16.57 -32.41
C THR A 507 26.24 16.30 -30.93
N ASN A 508 26.18 15.03 -30.51
CA ASN A 508 25.70 14.65 -29.16
C ASN A 508 26.80 14.03 -28.28
N MET A 509 26.92 14.52 -27.05
CA MET A 509 27.92 14.12 -26.05
C MET A 509 27.60 12.78 -25.32
N ILE A 510 26.89 11.85 -25.96
CA ILE A 510 26.28 10.66 -25.32
C ILE A 510 27.33 9.57 -25.07
N THR A 511 28.00 9.64 -23.92
CA THR A 511 29.00 8.65 -23.48
C THR A 511 28.41 7.32 -23.00
N LYS A 512 27.07 7.18 -22.95
CA LYS A 512 26.40 5.90 -22.65
C LYS A 512 24.94 5.86 -23.11
N VAL A 513 24.49 4.69 -23.59
CA VAL A 513 23.08 4.35 -23.79
C VAL A 513 22.74 3.09 -22.98
N THR A 514 21.48 2.89 -22.57
CA THR A 514 21.04 1.61 -21.98
C THR A 514 19.59 1.32 -22.32
N ILE A 515 19.29 0.14 -22.88
CA ILE A 515 17.95 -0.20 -23.40
C ILE A 515 17.41 -1.46 -22.70
N LYS A 516 16.10 -1.52 -22.42
CA LYS A 516 15.36 -2.78 -22.17
C LYS A 516 14.43 -3.09 -23.35
N THR A 517 14.35 -4.36 -23.71
CA THR A 517 13.51 -4.86 -24.81
C THR A 517 12.65 -6.05 -24.37
N THR A 518 11.52 -6.21 -25.05
CA THR A 518 10.58 -7.33 -24.94
C THR A 518 10.18 -7.71 -26.37
N ASN A 519 10.33 -8.99 -26.73
CA ASN A 519 10.19 -9.43 -28.11
C ASN A 519 8.86 -10.18 -28.31
N GLU A 520 8.19 -9.85 -29.41
CA GLU A 520 7.34 -10.74 -30.19
C GLU A 520 7.68 -10.50 -31.67
N THR A 521 7.59 -11.54 -32.49
CA THR A 521 7.63 -11.47 -33.96
C THR A 521 6.57 -12.39 -34.54
N ASN A 522 6.34 -12.29 -35.85
CA ASN A 522 5.61 -13.34 -36.58
C ASN A 522 5.92 -13.39 -38.08
N SER A 523 5.75 -14.58 -38.68
CA SER A 523 5.64 -14.87 -40.13
C SER A 523 6.91 -14.69 -40.99
N SER A 524 7.09 -15.38 -42.13
CA SER A 524 6.08 -16.11 -42.94
C SER A 524 6.66 -17.23 -43.85
N SER A 525 5.74 -17.97 -44.50
CA SER A 525 5.91 -18.83 -45.69
C SER A 525 6.41 -20.28 -45.48
N LYS A 526 5.96 -21.30 -46.23
CA LYS A 526 4.79 -21.40 -47.14
C LYS A 526 4.48 -22.89 -47.43
N GLU A 527 3.33 -23.40 -46.99
CA GLU A 527 2.67 -24.64 -47.51
C GLU A 527 1.21 -24.69 -47.00
N PRO A 528 0.32 -25.55 -47.53
CA PRO A 528 -1.08 -25.58 -47.13
C PRO A 528 -1.26 -26.31 -45.79
N ILE A 529 -1.23 -25.55 -44.70
CA ILE A 529 -1.56 -25.99 -43.34
C ILE A 529 -3.01 -26.53 -43.34
N THR A 530 -3.18 -27.85 -43.23
CA THR A 530 -4.47 -28.54 -43.20
C THR A 530 -4.93 -28.86 -41.77
N THR A 531 -3.98 -28.99 -40.85
CA THR A 531 -4.17 -29.21 -39.42
C THR A 531 -3.35 -28.21 -38.62
N PHE A 532 -3.67 -28.02 -37.33
CA PHE A 532 -2.88 -27.16 -36.45
C PHE A 532 -1.45 -27.70 -36.28
N GLU A 533 -1.31 -29.02 -36.34
CA GLU A 533 -0.08 -29.80 -36.33
C GLU A 533 0.80 -29.63 -37.58
N ASP A 534 0.36 -28.91 -38.62
CA ASP A 534 1.17 -28.54 -39.79
C ASP A 534 1.93 -27.20 -39.61
N LEU A 535 1.66 -26.43 -38.55
CA LEU A 535 2.38 -25.18 -38.25
C LEU A 535 3.88 -25.45 -38.00
N SER A 536 4.76 -24.52 -38.38
CA SER A 536 6.21 -24.67 -38.19
C SER A 536 6.62 -24.57 -36.70
N ASN A 537 7.80 -25.09 -36.36
CA ASN A 537 8.31 -25.05 -34.98
C ASN A 537 8.48 -23.60 -34.50
N GLU A 538 8.90 -22.70 -35.38
CA GLU A 538 9.15 -21.28 -35.14
C GLU A 538 7.86 -20.56 -34.76
N LEU A 539 6.77 -20.83 -35.48
CA LEU A 539 5.44 -20.31 -35.15
C LEU A 539 4.95 -20.84 -33.80
N PHE A 540 5.23 -22.09 -33.45
CA PHE A 540 4.94 -22.61 -32.11
C PHE A 540 5.75 -21.94 -31.01
N TYR A 541 7.02 -21.63 -31.24
CA TYR A 541 7.80 -20.87 -30.27
C TYR A 541 7.31 -19.42 -30.12
N GLU A 542 6.86 -18.76 -31.19
CA GLU A 542 6.22 -17.45 -31.11
C GLU A 542 4.88 -17.54 -30.34
N ILE A 543 4.07 -18.57 -30.56
CA ILE A 543 2.85 -18.85 -29.78
C ILE A 543 3.17 -19.08 -28.29
N PHE A 544 4.26 -19.80 -27.98
CA PHE A 544 4.67 -20.04 -26.59
C PHE A 544 5.23 -18.80 -25.91
N ASP A 545 5.93 -17.91 -26.63
CA ASP A 545 6.43 -16.64 -26.09
C ASP A 545 5.31 -15.63 -25.78
N CYS A 546 4.14 -15.76 -26.43
CA CYS A 546 2.91 -15.03 -26.09
C CYS A 546 2.15 -15.60 -24.87
N LEU A 547 2.51 -16.79 -24.39
CA LEU A 547 1.86 -17.49 -23.26
C LEU A 547 2.73 -17.42 -22.00
N ILE A 548 2.16 -17.79 -20.85
CA ILE A 548 2.97 -18.12 -19.68
C ILE A 548 3.50 -19.54 -19.86
N ASP A 549 4.80 -19.73 -19.64
CA ASP A 549 5.54 -20.97 -19.94
C ASP A 549 4.83 -22.24 -19.41
N TYR A 550 4.21 -22.13 -18.22
CA TYR A 550 3.42 -23.19 -17.61
C TYR A 550 2.08 -23.49 -18.31
N HIS A 551 1.34 -22.45 -18.73
CA HIS A 551 0.06 -22.64 -19.43
C HIS A 551 0.27 -23.22 -20.83
N ALA A 552 1.38 -22.86 -21.49
CA ALA A 552 1.82 -23.51 -22.73
C ALA A 552 2.15 -25.00 -22.49
N PHE A 553 2.88 -25.32 -21.43
CA PHE A 553 3.17 -26.71 -21.06
C PHE A 553 1.88 -27.51 -20.77
N GLU A 554 0.99 -27.03 -19.90
CA GLU A 554 -0.25 -27.73 -19.55
C GLU A 554 -1.18 -27.95 -20.77
N ALA A 555 -1.24 -26.98 -21.69
CA ALA A 555 -2.07 -27.09 -22.89
C ALA A 555 -1.48 -28.01 -23.98
N PHE A 556 -0.17 -27.97 -24.22
CA PHE A 556 0.43 -28.59 -25.42
C PHE A 556 1.28 -29.85 -25.12
N TYR A 557 1.93 -29.97 -23.96
CA TYR A 557 2.89 -31.06 -23.69
C TYR A 557 2.26 -32.46 -23.69
N HIS A 558 0.98 -32.57 -23.33
CA HIS A 558 0.28 -33.87 -23.29
C HIS A 558 -0.41 -34.25 -24.61
N LEU A 559 -0.38 -33.40 -25.64
CA LEU A 559 -1.10 -33.65 -26.90
C LEU A 559 -0.42 -34.71 -27.77
N ASN A 560 0.89 -34.59 -28.01
CA ASN A 560 1.67 -35.55 -28.81
C ASN A 560 3.19 -35.37 -28.62
N HIS A 561 3.97 -36.32 -29.15
CA HIS A 561 5.43 -36.35 -29.08
C HIS A 561 6.11 -35.15 -29.78
N ARG A 562 5.48 -34.53 -30.79
CA ARG A 562 6.02 -33.33 -31.45
C ARG A 562 6.06 -32.15 -30.47
N PHE A 563 4.98 -31.92 -29.71
CA PHE A 563 4.95 -30.88 -28.69
C PHE A 563 5.92 -31.15 -27.54
N GLN A 564 6.07 -32.41 -27.11
CA GLN A 564 7.07 -32.79 -26.10
C GLN A 564 8.50 -32.45 -26.55
N ASN A 565 8.84 -32.74 -27.81
CA ASN A 565 10.12 -32.37 -28.41
C ASN A 565 10.32 -30.84 -28.49
N LEU A 566 9.27 -30.06 -28.76
CA LEU A 566 9.34 -28.59 -28.79
C LEU A 566 9.73 -28.01 -27.42
N PHE A 567 9.26 -28.57 -26.30
CA PHE A 567 9.70 -28.12 -24.98
C PHE A 567 11.12 -28.63 -24.65
N LEU A 568 11.35 -29.94 -24.75
CA LEU A 568 12.55 -30.61 -24.23
C LEU A 568 13.80 -30.43 -25.09
N HIS A 569 13.66 -30.34 -26.42
CA HIS A 569 14.77 -30.46 -27.38
C HIS A 569 14.94 -29.22 -28.28
N SER A 570 14.27 -28.11 -27.96
CA SER A 570 14.52 -26.80 -28.58
C SER A 570 15.92 -26.27 -28.25
N ASN A 571 16.45 -25.43 -29.14
CA ASN A 571 17.66 -24.64 -28.91
C ASN A 571 17.37 -23.20 -28.44
N LEU A 572 16.09 -22.79 -28.34
CA LEU A 572 15.73 -21.41 -28.02
C LEU A 572 15.89 -21.09 -26.53
N PRO A 573 16.17 -19.83 -26.15
CA PRO A 573 16.33 -19.44 -24.76
C PRO A 573 15.02 -19.48 -23.98
N THR A 574 15.01 -20.19 -22.87
CA THR A 574 13.80 -20.39 -22.06
C THR A 574 13.63 -19.25 -21.05
N LYS A 575 12.40 -18.77 -20.89
CA LYS A 575 11.96 -17.98 -19.73
C LYS A 575 11.23 -18.95 -18.78
N ILE A 576 11.27 -18.69 -17.47
CA ILE A 576 10.52 -19.50 -16.50
C ILE A 576 9.78 -18.56 -15.54
N ASN A 577 8.45 -18.63 -15.55
CA ASN A 577 7.56 -17.90 -14.66
C ASN A 577 6.66 -18.85 -13.85
N VAL A 578 7.12 -19.24 -12.66
CA VAL A 578 6.40 -20.17 -11.76
C VAL A 578 5.38 -19.47 -10.83
N SER A 579 4.92 -18.28 -11.20
CA SER A 579 4.12 -17.40 -10.32
C SER A 579 2.67 -17.84 -10.08
N GLU A 580 2.11 -18.68 -10.96
CA GLU A 580 0.69 -19.07 -10.95
C GLU A 580 0.49 -20.59 -10.72
N ILE A 581 1.58 -21.34 -10.54
CA ILE A 581 1.57 -22.80 -10.40
C ILE A 581 1.24 -23.19 -8.95
N SER A 582 0.38 -24.20 -8.75
CA SER A 582 0.19 -24.83 -7.43
C SER A 582 1.38 -25.73 -7.08
N ILE A 583 1.69 -25.87 -5.78
CA ILE A 583 2.84 -26.66 -5.30
C ILE A 583 2.82 -28.08 -5.89
N SER A 584 1.66 -28.74 -5.88
CA SER A 584 1.42 -30.07 -6.46
C SER A 584 1.68 -30.21 -7.97
N LYS A 585 1.68 -29.10 -8.72
CA LYS A 585 2.00 -29.04 -10.15
C LYS A 585 3.43 -28.57 -10.40
N LEU A 586 4.04 -27.90 -9.42
CA LEU A 586 5.40 -27.37 -9.49
C LEU A 586 6.46 -28.49 -9.49
N GLU A 587 6.32 -29.52 -8.65
CA GLU A 587 7.28 -30.62 -8.56
C GLU A 587 7.41 -31.37 -9.91
N TYR A 588 6.27 -31.65 -10.54
CA TYR A 588 6.20 -32.22 -11.88
C TYR A 588 6.85 -31.29 -12.93
N TYR A 589 6.53 -30.00 -12.90
CA TYR A 589 7.09 -29.01 -13.82
C TYR A 589 8.60 -28.77 -13.63
N SER A 590 9.10 -28.83 -12.39
CA SER A 590 10.54 -28.72 -12.08
C SER A 590 11.32 -29.86 -12.72
N THR A 591 10.92 -31.08 -12.37
CA THR A 591 11.58 -32.33 -12.81
C THR A 591 11.48 -32.56 -14.32
N HIS A 592 10.33 -32.23 -14.93
CA HIS A 592 10.09 -32.54 -16.34
C HIS A 592 10.43 -31.40 -17.31
N ILE A 593 10.53 -30.14 -16.85
CA ILE A 593 10.80 -28.98 -17.73
C ILE A 593 11.98 -28.13 -17.26
N ILE A 594 12.00 -27.70 -15.98
CA ILE A 594 13.03 -26.76 -15.51
C ILE A 594 14.40 -27.41 -15.49
N GLU A 595 14.52 -28.62 -14.93
CA GLU A 595 15.77 -29.37 -14.81
C GLU A 595 16.42 -29.69 -16.17
N PRO A 596 15.71 -30.30 -17.15
CA PRO A 596 16.24 -30.49 -18.52
C PRO A 596 16.65 -29.18 -19.22
N CYS A 597 15.90 -28.10 -19.02
CA CYS A 597 16.12 -26.83 -19.72
C CYS A 597 17.14 -25.88 -19.06
N THR A 598 17.68 -26.21 -17.87
CA THR A 598 18.56 -25.34 -17.05
C THR A 598 19.58 -24.52 -17.84
N HIS A 599 20.35 -25.18 -18.70
CA HIS A 599 21.39 -24.60 -19.54
C HIS A 599 20.91 -23.54 -20.56
N ARG A 600 19.60 -23.46 -20.84
CA ARG A 600 18.94 -22.51 -21.75
C ARG A 600 18.19 -21.38 -21.04
N ILE A 601 18.01 -21.44 -19.70
CA ILE A 601 17.21 -20.45 -18.96
C ILE A 601 17.95 -19.11 -18.87
N LYS A 602 17.38 -18.05 -19.46
CA LYS A 602 17.97 -16.68 -19.43
C LYS A 602 17.31 -15.74 -18.42
N SER A 603 16.06 -16.03 -18.03
CA SER A 603 15.27 -15.25 -17.09
C SER A 603 14.43 -16.17 -16.22
N PHE A 604 14.57 -16.03 -14.90
CA PHE A 604 13.81 -16.80 -13.91
C PHE A 604 12.98 -15.86 -13.03
N ARG A 605 11.69 -16.16 -12.89
CA ARG A 605 10.74 -15.38 -12.10
C ARG A 605 9.95 -16.26 -11.15
N LEU A 606 10.04 -15.92 -9.87
CA LEU A 606 9.21 -16.43 -8.79
C LEU A 606 8.38 -15.27 -8.21
N SER A 607 7.07 -15.46 -8.05
CA SER A 607 6.16 -14.48 -7.41
C SER A 607 5.05 -15.12 -6.55
N ASN A 608 5.25 -16.37 -6.12
CA ASN A 608 4.35 -17.12 -5.24
C ASN A 608 5.02 -17.28 -3.86
N PRO A 609 4.42 -16.77 -2.76
CA PRO A 609 5.01 -16.88 -1.41
C PRO A 609 4.98 -18.30 -0.84
N CYS A 610 4.18 -19.21 -1.41
CA CYS A 610 4.04 -20.59 -0.94
C CYS A 610 5.06 -21.56 -1.57
N ILE A 611 6.09 -21.04 -2.25
CA ILE A 611 7.17 -21.81 -2.87
C ILE A 611 8.49 -21.35 -2.24
N ASP A 612 9.22 -22.26 -1.60
CA ASP A 612 10.57 -21.99 -1.12
C ASP A 612 11.52 -21.76 -2.33
N PRO A 613 12.12 -20.57 -2.49
CA PRO A 613 13.02 -20.29 -3.60
C PRO A 613 14.33 -21.09 -3.50
N CYS A 614 14.77 -21.43 -2.29
CA CYS A 614 15.99 -22.19 -2.06
C CYS A 614 15.80 -23.63 -2.54
N LEU A 615 14.65 -24.27 -2.24
CA LEU A 615 14.34 -25.62 -2.75
C LEU A 615 14.28 -25.65 -4.28
N LEU A 616 13.66 -24.63 -4.91
CA LEU A 616 13.51 -24.59 -6.36
C LEU A 616 14.79 -24.15 -7.11
N LEU A 617 15.61 -23.27 -6.53
CA LEU A 617 16.82 -22.75 -7.19
C LEU A 617 18.08 -23.54 -6.84
N PHE A 618 18.33 -23.90 -5.57
CA PHE A 618 19.63 -24.42 -5.16
C PHE A 618 20.08 -25.71 -5.87
N PRO A 619 19.20 -26.67 -6.23
CA PRO A 619 19.59 -27.83 -7.04
C PRO A 619 20.09 -27.42 -8.43
N ILE A 620 19.50 -26.38 -9.02
CA ILE A 620 19.74 -25.97 -10.41
C ILE A 620 20.73 -24.80 -10.57
N THR A 621 21.01 -23.99 -9.55
CA THR A 621 21.80 -22.73 -9.67
C THR A 621 23.14 -22.92 -10.39
N LYS A 622 23.85 -24.03 -10.15
CA LYS A 622 25.14 -24.34 -10.81
C LYS A 622 25.02 -24.53 -12.33
N TYR A 623 23.85 -24.94 -12.82
CA TYR A 623 23.57 -25.23 -14.23
C TYR A 623 22.89 -24.06 -14.96
N LEU A 624 22.43 -23.03 -14.23
CA LEU A 624 21.83 -21.79 -14.76
C LEU A 624 22.89 -20.82 -15.35
N THR A 625 23.82 -21.34 -16.14
CA THR A 625 25.00 -20.61 -16.67
C THR A 625 24.66 -19.42 -17.56
N GLN A 626 23.48 -19.43 -18.21
CA GLN A 626 22.98 -18.34 -19.05
C GLN A 626 22.04 -17.35 -18.31
N LEU A 627 21.81 -17.50 -17.00
CA LEU A 627 20.84 -16.68 -16.28
C LEU A 627 21.33 -15.22 -16.14
N THR A 628 20.65 -14.32 -16.87
CA THR A 628 20.97 -12.88 -16.87
C THR A 628 20.13 -12.07 -15.88
N THR A 629 18.90 -12.53 -15.64
CA THR A 629 17.84 -11.80 -14.94
C THR A 629 17.17 -12.71 -13.93
N LEU A 630 17.17 -12.31 -12.66
CA LEU A 630 16.49 -13.01 -11.58
C LEU A 630 15.48 -12.08 -10.89
N ILE A 631 14.20 -12.48 -10.90
CA ILE A 631 13.09 -11.73 -10.30
C ILE A 631 12.51 -12.54 -9.15
N LEU A 632 12.73 -12.03 -7.94
CA LEU A 632 12.33 -12.62 -6.67
C LEU A 632 11.31 -11.67 -6.01
N ASN A 633 10.04 -12.07 -6.00
CA ASN A 633 8.95 -11.22 -5.54
C ASN A 633 8.02 -11.97 -4.59
N LYS A 634 7.53 -11.28 -3.56
CA LYS A 634 6.78 -11.86 -2.43
C LYS A 634 7.52 -12.99 -1.70
N ILE A 635 8.83 -12.87 -1.51
CA ILE A 635 9.65 -13.92 -0.88
C ILE A 635 9.96 -13.57 0.57
N GLU A 636 10.10 -14.55 1.45
CA GLU A 636 10.53 -14.27 2.83
C GLU A 636 11.99 -13.80 2.92
N ALA A 637 12.24 -12.87 3.83
CA ALA A 637 13.48 -12.12 3.96
C ALA A 637 14.67 -12.99 4.39
N ASN A 638 14.38 -14.09 5.08
CA ASN A 638 15.31 -15.13 5.52
C ASN A 638 15.99 -15.89 4.34
N HIS A 639 15.30 -16.15 3.23
CA HIS A 639 15.91 -16.79 2.05
C HIS A 639 16.86 -15.84 1.31
N ILE A 640 16.75 -14.51 1.51
CA ILE A 640 17.49 -13.51 0.72
C ILE A 640 19.01 -13.64 0.87
N GLU A 641 19.52 -13.78 2.09
CA GLU A 641 20.96 -13.93 2.32
C GLU A 641 21.52 -15.27 1.78
N PRO A 642 20.93 -16.44 2.08
CA PRO A 642 21.27 -17.72 1.44
C PRO A 642 21.28 -17.65 -0.09
N ILE A 643 20.29 -16.99 -0.70
CA ILE A 643 20.24 -16.79 -2.15
C ILE A 643 21.42 -15.93 -2.61
N ILE A 644 21.62 -14.73 -2.03
CA ILE A 644 22.71 -13.82 -2.42
C ILE A 644 24.09 -14.48 -2.32
N ASN A 645 24.32 -15.27 -1.25
CA ASN A 645 25.55 -16.07 -1.11
C ASN A 645 25.76 -17.01 -2.32
N ARG A 646 24.69 -17.61 -2.87
CA ARG A 646 24.74 -18.44 -4.09
C ARG A 646 24.82 -17.63 -5.40
N LEU A 647 24.27 -16.42 -5.47
CA LEU A 647 24.31 -15.58 -6.70
C LEU A 647 25.73 -15.24 -7.14
N SER A 648 26.70 -15.26 -6.21
CA SER A 648 28.14 -15.15 -6.51
C SER A 648 28.65 -16.16 -7.55
N SER A 649 27.98 -17.31 -7.68
CA SER A 649 28.35 -18.39 -8.62
C SER A 649 27.75 -18.25 -10.03
N LEU A 650 26.92 -17.23 -10.29
CA LEU A 650 26.25 -17.02 -11.58
C LEU A 650 27.05 -16.04 -12.47
N PRO A 651 27.78 -16.50 -13.50
CA PRO A 651 28.72 -15.66 -14.26
C PRO A 651 28.04 -14.60 -15.15
N ALA A 652 26.75 -14.77 -15.45
CA ALA A 652 25.99 -13.92 -16.37
C ALA A 652 24.99 -12.96 -15.67
N LEU A 653 24.84 -13.04 -14.34
CA LEU A 653 23.81 -12.29 -13.63
C LEU A 653 24.09 -10.78 -13.62
N SER A 654 23.22 -10.00 -14.26
CA SER A 654 23.38 -8.55 -14.43
C SER A 654 22.19 -7.71 -13.97
N SER A 655 21.03 -8.35 -13.76
CA SER A 655 19.81 -7.73 -13.23
C SER A 655 19.20 -8.55 -12.11
N LEU A 656 19.10 -7.97 -10.92
CA LEU A 656 18.51 -8.58 -9.73
C LEU A 656 17.38 -7.70 -9.16
N THR A 657 16.22 -8.31 -8.94
CA THR A 657 15.08 -7.67 -8.27
C THR A 657 14.63 -8.54 -7.10
N ILE A 658 14.66 -7.99 -5.88
CA ILE A 658 14.24 -8.68 -4.65
C ILE A 658 13.18 -7.84 -3.94
N ILE A 659 11.98 -8.41 -3.78
CA ILE A 659 10.83 -7.82 -3.08
C ILE A 659 10.32 -8.82 -2.04
N SER A 660 10.43 -8.46 -0.77
CA SER A 660 10.04 -9.33 0.35
C SER A 660 8.62 -9.08 0.87
N ILE A 661 8.01 -10.09 1.50
CA ILE A 661 6.75 -9.96 2.26
C ILE A 661 6.93 -9.62 3.74
N ASN A 662 8.13 -9.81 4.31
CA ASN A 662 8.37 -9.66 5.74
C ASN A 662 9.69 -8.91 6.02
N LYS A 663 9.97 -8.68 7.31
CA LYS A 663 11.14 -7.94 7.79
C LYS A 663 12.33 -8.89 7.93
N LEU A 664 13.50 -8.44 7.48
CA LEU A 664 14.75 -9.13 7.78
C LEU A 664 15.08 -8.90 9.26
N VAL A 665 15.31 -10.00 10.00
CA VAL A 665 15.54 -9.96 11.45
C VAL A 665 17.04 -9.87 11.76
N ASP A 666 17.88 -10.56 10.97
CA ASP A 666 19.32 -10.35 10.97
C ASP A 666 19.68 -9.02 10.25
N LYS A 667 20.84 -8.45 10.60
CA LYS A 667 21.37 -7.19 10.07
C LYS A 667 22.70 -7.38 9.33
N ASN A 668 23.00 -8.62 8.92
CA ASN A 668 24.11 -8.92 8.04
C ASN A 668 24.15 -7.99 6.81
N ASN A 669 25.37 -7.69 6.36
CA ASN A 669 25.62 -6.59 5.43
C ASN A 669 25.25 -6.95 3.98
N ILE A 670 23.94 -7.07 3.73
CA ILE A 670 23.34 -7.43 2.44
C ILE A 670 23.74 -6.45 1.34
N TYR A 671 23.84 -5.15 1.64
CA TYR A 671 24.34 -4.16 0.68
C TYR A 671 25.77 -4.48 0.24
N TYR A 672 26.70 -4.72 1.17
CA TYR A 672 28.08 -5.12 0.86
C TYR A 672 28.15 -6.43 0.06
N LYS A 673 27.37 -7.46 0.43
CA LYS A 673 27.29 -8.72 -0.32
C LYS A 673 26.76 -8.54 -1.74
N LEU A 674 25.80 -7.65 -1.95
CA LEU A 674 25.29 -7.29 -3.28
C LEU A 674 26.28 -6.41 -4.07
N PHE A 675 26.99 -5.51 -3.41
CA PHE A 675 27.94 -4.60 -4.03
C PHE A 675 29.18 -5.34 -4.58
N ARG A 676 29.54 -6.47 -3.95
CA ARG A 676 30.56 -7.44 -4.42
C ARG A 676 30.13 -8.31 -5.61
N LEU A 677 28.88 -8.25 -6.09
CA LEU A 677 28.46 -8.98 -7.30
C LEU A 677 28.99 -8.28 -8.56
N SER A 678 30.21 -8.61 -8.97
CA SER A 678 31.02 -7.87 -9.96
C SER A 678 30.40 -7.61 -11.35
N LYS A 679 29.33 -8.32 -11.73
CA LYS A 679 28.58 -8.13 -12.98
C LYS A 679 27.22 -7.43 -12.82
N LEU A 680 26.80 -7.13 -11.58
CA LEU A 680 25.47 -6.61 -11.27
C LEU A 680 25.35 -5.11 -11.60
N LYS A 681 24.64 -4.80 -12.69
CA LYS A 681 24.42 -3.41 -13.13
C LYS A 681 23.10 -2.83 -12.62
N TYR A 682 22.08 -3.67 -12.43
CA TYR A 682 20.76 -3.27 -11.95
C TYR A 682 20.38 -4.03 -10.68
N CYS A 683 20.15 -3.27 -9.60
CA CYS A 683 19.72 -3.78 -8.31
C CYS A 683 18.45 -3.05 -7.85
N GLN A 684 17.35 -3.80 -7.65
CA GLN A 684 16.15 -3.31 -6.98
C GLN A 684 15.92 -4.11 -5.69
N ILE A 685 15.79 -3.41 -4.57
CA ILE A 685 15.58 -3.98 -3.24
C ILE A 685 14.34 -3.37 -2.59
N SER A 686 13.43 -4.21 -2.13
CA SER A 686 12.27 -3.86 -1.31
C SER A 686 12.19 -4.83 -0.13
N ILE A 687 12.79 -4.45 0.99
CA ILE A 687 12.95 -5.25 2.22
C ILE A 687 12.64 -4.32 3.40
N GLU A 688 11.62 -4.63 4.17
CA GLU A 688 11.29 -3.81 5.34
C GLU A 688 12.39 -3.92 6.42
N SER A 689 12.77 -2.75 6.97
CA SER A 689 13.73 -2.56 8.08
C SER A 689 15.16 -3.10 7.90
N LEU A 690 15.84 -2.78 6.80
CA LEU A 690 17.31 -2.81 6.76
C LEU A 690 17.90 -1.62 7.55
N GLN A 691 18.73 -1.90 8.56
CA GLN A 691 19.65 -0.91 9.12
C GLN A 691 21.02 -1.05 8.44
N CYS A 692 21.43 -0.08 7.62
CA CYS A 692 22.79 -0.03 7.12
C CYS A 692 23.77 0.15 8.30
N PRO A 693 24.89 -0.60 8.38
CA PRO A 693 25.88 -0.47 9.45
C PRO A 693 26.38 0.97 9.61
N LYS A 694 26.67 1.37 10.86
CA LYS A 694 27.22 2.71 11.18
C LYS A 694 28.64 2.91 10.64
N SER A 695 29.33 1.81 10.37
CA SER A 695 30.67 1.78 9.81
C SER A 695 30.70 0.72 8.70
N LEU A 696 30.78 1.16 7.45
CA LEU A 696 31.36 0.39 6.35
C LEU A 696 32.88 0.65 6.30
N LEU A 697 33.49 0.78 7.48
CA LEU A 697 34.94 0.85 7.66
C LEU A 697 35.47 -0.59 7.70
N ASP A 698 35.71 -1.14 6.52
CA ASP A 698 36.84 -2.05 6.31
C ASP A 698 37.27 -1.99 4.84
N SER A 699 38.51 -1.57 4.64
CA SER A 699 39.06 -1.08 3.38
C SER A 699 39.38 -2.20 2.39
N THR A 700 38.38 -2.64 1.61
CA THR A 700 38.62 -3.25 0.30
C THR A 700 38.12 -2.31 -0.80
N ASN A 701 39.03 -1.75 -1.60
CA ASN A 701 38.80 -0.69 -2.60
C ASN A 701 37.96 -1.10 -3.83
N GLU A 702 37.16 -2.17 -3.72
CA GLU A 702 36.31 -2.69 -4.78
C GLU A 702 34.98 -1.91 -4.85
N PHE A 703 35.02 -0.73 -5.48
CA PHE A 703 33.81 0.03 -5.82
C PHE A 703 32.85 -0.82 -6.65
N SER A 704 31.56 -0.77 -6.33
CA SER A 704 30.57 -1.60 -7.03
C SER A 704 30.34 -1.15 -8.46
N THR A 705 30.09 -2.12 -9.35
CA THR A 705 29.72 -1.89 -10.75
C THR A 705 28.25 -1.50 -10.94
N ILE A 706 27.49 -1.33 -9.86
CA ILE A 706 26.07 -0.96 -9.87
C ILE A 706 25.86 0.41 -10.50
N GLU A 707 25.06 0.42 -11.56
CA GLU A 707 24.73 1.62 -12.32
C GLU A 707 23.29 2.10 -12.05
N TYR A 708 22.45 1.20 -11.51
CA TYR A 708 21.04 1.43 -11.22
C TYR A 708 20.69 0.80 -9.85
N LEU A 709 20.41 1.63 -8.86
CA LEU A 709 20.07 1.28 -7.49
C LEU A 709 18.68 1.83 -7.13
N VAL A 710 17.73 0.92 -6.89
CA VAL A 710 16.37 1.24 -6.44
C VAL A 710 16.17 0.62 -5.07
N ILE A 711 15.96 1.45 -4.04
CA ILE A 711 15.78 1.01 -2.65
C ILE A 711 14.43 1.53 -2.16
N ASN A 712 13.43 0.65 -2.06
CA ASN A 712 12.08 1.01 -1.60
C ASN A 712 11.96 1.03 -0.06
N ASN A 713 13.06 1.25 0.65
CA ASN A 713 13.21 1.00 2.09
C ASN A 713 13.51 2.29 2.87
N GLU A 714 13.39 2.22 4.20
CA GLU A 714 13.81 3.28 5.12
C GLU A 714 15.33 3.36 5.30
N ILE A 715 15.86 4.56 5.04
CA ILE A 715 17.27 4.96 5.06
C ILE A 715 17.37 6.36 5.71
N SER A 716 18.50 6.74 6.34
CA SER A 716 18.79 8.14 6.71
C SER A 716 19.73 8.82 5.72
N ILE A 717 19.81 10.16 5.74
CA ILE A 717 20.82 10.92 4.99
C ILE A 717 22.24 10.36 5.26
N ASP A 718 22.59 10.05 6.51
CA ASP A 718 23.90 9.45 6.86
C ASP A 718 24.12 8.09 6.18
N GLN A 719 23.08 7.25 6.13
CA GLN A 719 23.13 5.95 5.49
C GLN A 719 23.17 6.06 3.96
N LEU A 720 22.49 7.06 3.38
CA LEU A 720 22.56 7.36 1.96
C LEU A 720 23.98 7.80 1.56
N ILE A 721 24.58 8.73 2.30
CA ILE A 721 25.97 9.17 2.13
C ILE A 721 26.92 7.96 2.20
N THR A 722 26.74 7.11 3.20
CA THR A 722 27.57 5.90 3.38
C THR A 722 27.35 4.84 2.28
N ILE A 723 26.16 4.77 1.67
CA ILE A 723 25.91 3.95 0.48
C ILE A 723 26.58 4.56 -0.75
N LEU A 724 26.49 5.88 -0.94
CA LEU A 724 26.99 6.60 -2.12
C LEU A 724 28.51 6.47 -2.30
N SER A 725 29.29 6.45 -1.22
CA SER A 725 30.75 6.23 -1.29
C SER A 725 31.15 4.86 -1.87
N HIS A 726 30.27 3.86 -1.81
CA HIS A 726 30.52 2.52 -2.36
C HIS A 726 30.12 2.38 -3.84
N VAL A 727 29.45 3.39 -4.40
CA VAL A 727 28.87 3.36 -5.75
C VAL A 727 29.19 4.64 -6.55
N PRO A 728 30.46 5.08 -6.68
CA PRO A 728 30.81 6.31 -7.43
C PRO A 728 30.42 6.24 -8.93
N GLN A 729 30.24 5.05 -9.48
CA GLN A 729 29.74 4.82 -10.85
C GLN A 729 28.21 4.88 -10.96
N LEU A 730 27.47 5.05 -9.85
CA LEU A 730 26.02 4.97 -9.79
C LEU A 730 25.38 5.95 -10.75
N ARG A 731 24.73 5.46 -11.80
CA ARG A 731 24.05 6.36 -12.75
C ARG A 731 22.63 6.67 -12.34
N ARG A 732 21.96 5.80 -11.56
CA ARG A 732 20.60 6.01 -11.04
C ARG A 732 20.38 5.51 -9.62
N LEU A 733 20.25 6.42 -8.66
CA LEU A 733 19.60 6.25 -7.37
C LEU A 733 18.07 6.44 -7.50
N SER A 734 17.31 5.68 -6.71
CA SER A 734 15.89 5.89 -6.44
C SER A 734 15.59 5.37 -5.04
N ILE A 735 15.29 6.26 -4.10
CA ILE A 735 14.93 5.94 -2.72
C ILE A 735 13.41 5.98 -2.57
N GLY A 736 12.88 5.05 -1.78
CA GLY A 736 11.47 4.92 -1.39
C GLY A 736 11.17 5.28 0.05
N ASN A 737 12.19 5.50 0.92
CA ASN A 737 12.03 6.10 2.25
C ASN A 737 13.27 6.82 2.88
N LEU A 738 13.49 8.14 2.70
CA LEU A 738 14.68 8.89 3.21
C LEU A 738 14.46 9.82 4.45
N THR A 739 14.89 9.40 5.64
CA THR A 739 14.82 10.11 6.94
C THR A 739 15.96 11.12 7.21
N LYS A 740 15.89 11.91 8.31
CA LYS A 740 16.98 12.81 8.75
C LYS A 740 18.26 12.05 8.96
N SER A 741 19.36 12.78 8.77
CA SER A 741 20.56 12.55 9.55
C SER A 741 20.20 12.32 11.03
N LYS A 742 20.59 11.18 11.59
CA LYS A 742 20.35 10.86 13.02
C LYS A 742 21.51 11.32 13.91
N TYR A 743 22.56 11.88 13.32
CA TYR A 743 23.81 12.27 13.96
C TYR A 743 24.44 13.43 13.18
N ASN A 744 24.70 14.57 13.82
CA ASN A 744 25.40 15.70 13.22
C ASN A 744 26.84 15.31 12.85
N ARG A 745 27.01 14.72 11.66
CA ARG A 745 28.29 14.27 11.12
C ARG A 745 29.04 15.48 10.58
N LYS A 746 30.32 15.60 10.93
CA LYS A 746 31.21 16.57 10.28
C LYS A 746 31.48 16.14 8.84
N GLU A 747 31.75 17.11 7.97
CA GLU A 747 32.08 16.89 6.56
C GLU A 747 33.55 16.46 6.45
N GLU A 748 33.80 15.15 6.24
CA GLU A 748 35.16 14.59 6.22
C GLU A 748 35.44 13.63 5.03
N ASP A 749 34.49 13.43 4.09
CA ASP A 749 34.66 12.59 2.88
C ASP A 749 34.17 13.31 1.60
N GLU A 750 35.04 13.58 0.62
CA GLU A 750 34.65 14.04 -0.72
C GLU A 750 34.06 12.89 -1.57
N ILE A 751 32.76 12.65 -1.47
CA ILE A 751 32.09 11.64 -2.31
C ILE A 751 31.92 12.18 -3.74
N ASN A 752 32.89 11.91 -4.61
CA ASN A 752 32.84 12.29 -6.01
C ASN A 752 31.73 11.54 -6.76
N LEU A 753 30.68 12.28 -7.10
CA LEU A 753 29.49 11.80 -7.81
C LEU A 753 29.33 12.47 -9.18
N ASN A 754 30.43 12.73 -9.89
CA ASN A 754 30.44 13.18 -11.29
C ASN A 754 29.68 12.24 -12.24
N HIS A 755 29.34 11.02 -11.81
CA HIS A 755 28.49 10.09 -12.53
C HIS A 755 27.11 9.87 -11.92
N LEU A 756 26.77 10.47 -10.76
CA LEU A 756 25.41 10.36 -10.24
C LEU A 756 24.48 11.26 -10.98
N THR A 757 23.54 10.64 -11.71
CA THR A 757 22.57 11.43 -12.46
C THR A 757 21.29 10.64 -12.82
N ASN A 758 20.68 9.98 -11.84
CA ASN A 758 19.24 9.80 -11.57
C ASN A 758 19.21 9.49 -10.05
N VAL A 759 18.24 9.96 -9.27
CA VAL A 759 18.29 10.29 -7.81
C VAL A 759 16.85 10.50 -7.33
N SER A 760 15.90 9.57 -7.58
CA SER A 760 14.51 9.84 -7.16
C SER A 760 14.52 9.84 -5.64
N LEU A 761 14.31 11.02 -5.05
CA LEU A 761 14.73 11.33 -3.70
C LEU A 761 13.63 12.00 -2.94
N LYS A 762 13.54 11.58 -1.68
CA LYS A 762 12.23 11.14 -1.33
C LYS A 762 11.74 11.43 0.09
N LEU A 763 12.43 12.06 1.07
CA LEU A 763 12.10 13.28 1.91
C LEU A 763 10.79 13.79 2.74
N GLU A 764 9.61 13.16 2.98
CA GLU A 764 8.50 13.53 3.93
C GLU A 764 8.98 13.96 5.30
N ARG A 765 8.95 15.25 5.64
CA ARG A 765 9.56 15.85 6.84
C ARG A 765 11.07 16.13 6.74
N VAL A 766 11.72 15.96 5.59
CA VAL A 766 13.00 16.62 5.35
C VAL A 766 12.79 18.11 5.16
N PHE A 767 13.20 18.87 6.18
CA PHE A 767 13.40 20.31 6.12
C PHE A 767 14.31 20.70 4.96
N PHE A 768 14.12 21.93 4.50
CA PHE A 768 14.81 22.45 3.34
C PHE A 768 16.33 22.34 3.44
N ASP A 769 16.92 23.00 4.43
CA ASP A 769 18.37 23.25 4.52
C ASP A 769 19.19 21.95 4.52
N GLU A 770 18.73 20.92 5.23
CA GLU A 770 19.39 19.59 5.26
C GLU A 770 19.39 18.90 3.89
N PHE A 771 18.42 19.19 3.03
CA PHE A 771 18.42 18.70 1.67
C PHE A 771 19.10 19.67 0.72
N GLU A 772 18.95 21.01 0.83
CA GLU A 772 19.79 22.00 0.15
C GLU A 772 21.29 21.63 0.26
N ASN A 773 21.77 21.34 1.47
CA ASN A 773 23.13 20.84 1.71
C ASN A 773 23.43 19.50 1.00
N LEU A 774 22.47 18.55 0.99
CA LEU A 774 22.59 17.32 0.20
C LEU A 774 22.74 17.62 -1.30
N MET A 775 22.11 18.70 -1.79
CA MET A 775 22.11 19.09 -3.20
C MET A 775 23.43 19.76 -3.58
N VAL A 776 23.80 20.75 -2.77
CA VAL A 776 25.01 21.55 -2.87
C VAL A 776 26.24 20.65 -2.78
N ASN A 777 26.28 19.65 -1.92
CA ASN A 777 27.49 18.85 -1.72
C ASN A 777 27.59 17.67 -2.69
N TYR A 778 26.55 16.86 -2.82
CA TYR A 778 26.64 15.58 -3.52
C TYR A 778 26.11 15.64 -4.96
N PHE A 779 25.31 16.66 -5.29
CA PHE A 779 24.40 16.60 -6.42
C PHE A 779 24.55 17.73 -7.46
N ARG A 780 25.69 18.44 -7.49
CA ARG A 780 25.99 19.50 -8.50
C ARG A 780 25.94 19.02 -9.95
N GLN A 781 26.43 17.80 -10.21
CA GLN A 781 26.31 17.12 -11.51
C GLN A 781 25.05 16.26 -11.61
N VAL A 782 24.23 16.27 -10.57
CA VAL A 782 22.85 15.79 -10.60
C VAL A 782 21.98 16.97 -11.06
N GLN A 783 20.69 16.68 -11.13
CA GLN A 783 19.95 16.76 -12.36
C GLN A 783 18.44 16.40 -12.04
N VAL A 784 17.39 17.14 -12.49
CA VAL A 784 15.87 17.16 -12.27
C VAL A 784 15.31 16.67 -10.94
N LEU A 785 14.15 16.94 -10.29
CA LEU A 785 13.43 15.91 -9.43
C LEU A 785 11.99 15.59 -9.75
N SER A 786 11.43 14.69 -8.96
CA SER A 786 10.11 14.10 -8.89
C SER A 786 9.90 13.92 -7.41
N ILE A 787 9.15 14.83 -6.80
CA ILE A 787 9.10 14.96 -5.33
C ILE A 787 7.64 15.24 -4.88
N GLU A 788 7.00 14.34 -4.09
CA GLU A 788 5.76 14.58 -3.29
C GLU A 788 5.81 14.51 -1.73
N THR A 789 6.15 15.57 -0.97
CA THR A 789 6.29 15.37 0.50
C THR A 789 4.96 15.16 1.16
N GLN A 790 5.08 14.36 2.19
CA GLN A 790 4.04 13.95 3.07
C GLN A 790 4.38 14.38 4.53
N LEU A 791 5.15 15.46 4.73
CA LEU A 791 5.28 16.22 5.99
C LEU A 791 3.90 16.25 6.72
N TYR A 792 3.79 16.17 8.05
CA TYR A 792 2.46 15.97 8.68
C TYR A 792 2.06 17.06 9.68
N ASP A 793 2.93 18.02 9.87
CA ASP A 793 3.03 18.80 11.09
C ASP A 793 3.29 20.24 10.66
N PHE A 794 2.41 21.20 11.01
CA PHE A 794 2.68 22.61 10.71
C PHE A 794 4.01 23.03 11.36
N THR A 795 4.79 23.84 10.67
CA THR A 795 6.02 24.53 11.09
C THR A 795 6.06 25.88 10.37
N PRO A 796 6.83 26.90 10.79
CA PRO A 796 6.94 28.13 10.01
C PRO A 796 7.37 27.84 8.56
N ASP A 797 8.25 26.86 8.41
CA ASP A 797 8.86 26.42 7.15
C ASP A 797 7.97 25.46 6.32
N VAL A 798 6.65 25.38 6.61
CA VAL A 798 5.65 24.65 5.78
C VAL A 798 5.76 25.09 4.32
N ASN A 799 5.93 26.40 4.13
CA ASN A 799 5.92 27.08 2.84
C ASN A 799 7.32 27.50 2.36
N GLU A 800 8.43 27.13 3.04
CA GLU A 800 9.83 27.22 2.55
C GLU A 800 10.14 26.15 1.49
N TYR A 801 9.12 25.99 0.67
CA TYR A 801 8.59 24.75 0.16
C TYR A 801 7.31 24.99 -0.67
N ILE A 802 6.74 26.20 -0.76
CA ILE A 802 6.01 26.65 -1.96
C ILE A 802 6.53 28.04 -2.34
N ASN A 803 7.85 28.20 -2.28
CA ASN A 803 8.52 29.50 -2.30
C ASN A 803 9.38 29.62 -3.56
N ALA A 804 8.69 29.81 -4.69
CA ALA A 804 9.23 30.09 -6.02
C ALA A 804 10.54 30.93 -6.07
N ASP A 805 10.76 31.88 -5.15
CA ASP A 805 11.96 32.73 -5.11
C ASP A 805 13.19 32.06 -4.46
N ARG A 806 12.99 31.08 -3.56
CA ARG A 806 14.06 30.26 -2.96
C ARG A 806 14.41 29.09 -3.87
N TRP A 807 13.39 28.50 -4.48
CA TRP A 807 13.48 27.65 -5.67
C TRP A 807 14.51 28.19 -6.64
N GLU A 808 14.17 29.32 -7.28
CA GLU A 808 14.92 29.99 -8.34
C GLU A 808 16.39 30.16 -7.97
N ARG A 809 16.66 30.49 -6.70
CA ARG A 809 17.99 30.75 -6.16
C ARG A 809 18.87 29.50 -6.12
N LEU A 810 18.47 28.43 -5.44
CA LEU A 810 19.29 27.21 -5.32
C LEU A 810 19.51 26.59 -6.70
N ILE A 811 18.45 26.59 -7.50
CA ILE A 811 18.45 26.24 -8.91
C ILE A 811 19.49 27.04 -9.68
N SER A 812 19.48 28.37 -9.60
CA SER A 812 20.36 29.22 -10.42
C SER A 812 21.78 29.37 -9.89
N THR A 813 22.16 28.68 -8.80
CA THR A 813 23.47 28.81 -8.13
C THR A 813 24.29 27.53 -8.11
N HIS A 814 23.82 26.48 -7.44
CA HIS A 814 24.57 25.23 -7.21
C HIS A 814 24.26 24.15 -8.23
N LEU A 815 23.13 24.37 -8.88
CA LEU A 815 22.43 23.47 -9.75
C LEU A 815 22.52 24.09 -11.16
N LEU A 816 23.71 24.36 -11.73
CA LEU A 816 23.81 25.18 -12.97
C LEU A 816 23.54 24.50 -14.31
N ASN A 817 23.99 23.26 -14.50
CA ASN A 817 23.92 22.49 -15.75
C ASN A 817 22.49 22.16 -16.21
N LEU A 818 21.48 22.72 -15.57
CA LEU A 818 20.30 22.01 -15.14
C LEU A 818 19.08 22.31 -16.13
N ARG A 819 17.92 21.63 -16.08
CA ARG A 819 16.83 21.65 -17.11
C ARG A 819 15.32 21.48 -16.74
N ILE A 820 14.90 20.57 -15.83
CA ILE A 820 13.50 20.17 -15.55
C ILE A 820 13.25 19.88 -14.05
N PHE A 821 12.17 19.15 -13.69
CA PHE A 821 11.37 19.16 -12.45
C PHE A 821 10.11 18.27 -12.54
N ASP A 822 9.61 17.75 -11.42
CA ASP A 822 8.34 17.08 -11.21
C ASP A 822 8.12 17.21 -9.69
N LEU A 823 6.91 17.61 -9.31
CA LEU A 823 6.62 18.10 -7.97
C LEU A 823 5.14 17.74 -7.66
N LYS A 824 4.81 17.28 -6.45
CA LYS A 824 3.41 17.23 -5.98
C LYS A 824 3.27 17.47 -4.48
N TYR A 825 2.59 18.53 -4.12
CA TYR A 825 2.22 18.82 -2.75
C TYR A 825 1.37 17.66 -2.30
N SER A 826 1.23 17.52 -1.01
CA SER A 826 -0.09 17.96 -0.58
C SER A 826 0.13 18.79 0.69
N SER A 827 -0.77 19.68 1.07
CA SER A 827 -0.84 20.22 2.43
C SER A 827 -2.05 19.63 3.15
N ARG A 828 -2.11 19.75 4.48
CA ARG A 828 -3.29 19.36 5.29
C ARG A 828 -3.64 20.48 6.23
N GLY A 829 -4.94 20.79 6.32
CA GLY A 829 -5.42 21.78 7.29
C GLY A 829 -5.08 23.22 6.93
N LEU A 830 -4.76 23.52 5.67
CA LEU A 830 -4.96 24.88 5.15
C LEU A 830 -6.45 25.18 5.25
N ASP A 831 -6.80 26.27 5.92
CA ASP A 831 -8.16 26.57 6.30
C ASP A 831 -8.89 27.34 5.18
N PRO A 832 -10.01 26.83 4.63
CA PRO A 832 -10.60 27.36 3.40
C PRO A 832 -11.30 28.73 3.50
N TYR A 833 -11.05 29.55 4.54
CA TYR A 833 -11.76 30.82 4.74
C TYR A 833 -10.92 32.10 4.74
N ASP A 834 -9.61 32.06 4.98
CA ASP A 834 -8.72 33.23 4.85
C ASP A 834 -7.43 32.93 4.05
N GLU A 835 -6.72 31.84 4.39
CA GLU A 835 -5.40 31.53 3.77
C GLU A 835 -5.44 31.20 2.28
N HIS A 836 -6.63 30.94 1.70
CA HIS A 836 -6.76 30.63 0.26
C HIS A 836 -6.09 31.66 -0.63
N LYS A 837 -6.16 32.96 -0.29
CA LYS A 837 -5.53 34.03 -1.07
C LYS A 837 -4.02 34.05 -0.95
N GLU A 838 -3.45 33.86 0.25
CA GLU A 838 -1.98 33.83 0.38
C GLU A 838 -1.40 32.60 -0.33
N PHE A 839 -2.08 31.47 -0.18
CA PHE A 839 -1.76 30.23 -0.88
C PHE A 839 -1.84 30.37 -2.41
N GLU A 840 -2.90 31.01 -2.92
CA GLU A 840 -3.03 31.39 -4.33
C GLU A 840 -1.91 32.34 -4.76
N THR A 841 -1.54 33.37 -4.00
CA THR A 841 -0.46 34.29 -4.39
C THR A 841 0.93 33.65 -4.39
N LEU A 842 1.21 32.67 -3.51
CA LEU A 842 2.44 31.88 -3.58
C LEU A 842 2.44 30.99 -4.83
N ILE A 843 1.29 30.39 -5.16
CA ILE A 843 1.07 29.63 -6.40
C ILE A 843 1.13 30.52 -7.65
N ASP A 844 0.75 31.80 -7.58
CA ASP A 844 0.87 32.72 -8.70
C ASP A 844 2.31 33.21 -8.95
N LYS A 845 3.23 33.04 -8.00
CA LYS A 845 4.67 33.21 -8.28
C LYS A 845 5.21 32.12 -9.21
N PHE A 846 4.63 30.93 -9.17
CA PHE A 846 4.90 29.87 -10.14
C PHE A 846 4.37 30.25 -11.54
N ASN A 847 3.42 31.19 -11.66
CA ASN A 847 3.02 31.78 -12.94
C ASN A 847 3.94 32.94 -13.44
N SER A 848 5.07 33.27 -12.78
CA SER A 848 5.83 34.52 -13.05
C SER A 848 6.73 34.50 -14.31
N LYS A 849 7.53 35.55 -14.58
CA LYS A 849 8.55 35.53 -15.65
C LYS A 849 9.95 35.07 -15.24
N PHE A 850 10.25 34.75 -13.97
CA PHE A 850 11.18 33.64 -13.79
C PHE A 850 10.54 32.41 -14.38
N TRP A 851 9.22 32.25 -14.31
CA TRP A 851 8.45 31.03 -14.57
C TRP A 851 7.52 31.03 -15.86
N ILE A 852 8.02 31.41 -17.06
CA ILE A 852 7.26 31.52 -18.35
C ILE A 852 7.88 30.89 -19.64
N GLU A 853 9.18 30.51 -19.68
CA GLU A 853 9.86 30.05 -20.94
C GLU A 853 10.84 28.86 -20.76
N HIS A 854 10.59 28.09 -19.71
CA HIS A 854 10.99 26.72 -19.42
C HIS A 854 9.66 26.02 -18.95
N GLN A 855 8.53 26.17 -19.68
CA GLN A 855 7.10 25.82 -19.42
C GLN A 855 6.75 24.61 -18.48
N TRP A 856 6.93 24.77 -17.19
CA TRP A 856 6.92 23.70 -16.18
C TRP A 856 5.52 23.34 -15.56
N PHE A 857 4.43 24.02 -15.93
CA PHE A 857 3.24 24.29 -15.07
C PHE A 857 2.78 23.27 -14.02
N PHE A 858 2.41 23.85 -12.87
CA PHE A 858 1.65 23.23 -11.80
C PHE A 858 0.15 23.53 -11.88
N ASN A 859 -0.67 22.71 -11.26
CA ASN A 859 -2.05 23.04 -10.89
C ASN A 859 -2.24 22.74 -9.42
N TRP A 860 -3.29 23.25 -8.81
CA TRP A 860 -3.72 22.77 -7.50
C TRP A 860 -5.20 22.43 -7.46
N HIS A 861 -5.59 21.60 -6.49
CA HIS A 861 -6.99 21.40 -6.13
C HIS A 861 -7.14 21.25 -4.62
N PHE A 862 -8.25 21.76 -4.08
CA PHE A 862 -8.66 21.53 -2.70
C PHE A 862 -9.48 20.25 -2.60
N HIS A 863 -9.16 19.40 -1.62
CA HIS A 863 -9.84 18.12 -1.45
C HIS A 863 -10.49 18.00 -0.07
N LYS A 864 -11.78 18.35 -0.01
CA LYS A 864 -12.67 17.98 1.10
C LYS A 864 -12.86 16.46 1.14
N ARG A 865 -12.61 15.83 2.30
CA ARG A 865 -13.23 14.55 2.70
C ARG A 865 -13.50 14.58 4.20
N SER A 866 -14.41 13.75 4.68
CA SER A 866 -15.13 13.97 5.95
C SER A 866 -14.33 13.99 7.27
N TRP A 867 -13.00 13.74 7.28
CA TRP A 867 -12.16 13.84 8.50
C TRP A 867 -10.79 14.55 8.30
N TYR A 868 -10.58 15.30 7.19
CA TYR A 868 -9.68 16.46 7.00
C TYR A 868 -9.79 16.99 5.56
N ASP A 869 -9.37 18.24 5.36
CA ASP A 869 -9.19 18.84 4.03
C ASP A 869 -7.70 18.88 3.65
N ALA A 870 -7.39 18.65 2.38
CA ALA A 870 -6.02 18.64 1.86
C ALA A 870 -5.92 19.37 0.53
N THR A 871 -4.99 20.32 0.44
CA THR A 871 -4.69 21.03 -0.80
C THR A 871 -3.58 20.32 -1.54
N ILE A 872 -3.70 20.13 -2.85
CA ILE A 872 -2.76 19.34 -3.64
C ILE A 872 -2.34 20.20 -4.83
N PHE A 873 -1.22 20.91 -4.75
CA PHE A 873 -0.51 21.45 -5.91
C PHE A 873 0.34 20.34 -6.56
N TYR A 874 0.52 20.33 -7.87
CA TYR A 874 1.25 19.28 -8.59
C TYR A 874 1.63 19.71 -9.99
N SER A 875 2.79 19.26 -10.45
CA SER A 875 3.16 19.29 -11.86
C SER A 875 2.16 18.46 -12.64
N ARG A 876 1.63 19.03 -13.71
CA ARG A 876 0.73 18.32 -14.62
C ARG A 876 1.63 17.58 -15.67
N ASN A 877 1.14 17.08 -16.81
CA ASN A 877 1.94 16.40 -17.89
C ASN A 877 1.79 16.54 -19.56
N PRO A 878 0.80 16.84 -20.58
CA PRO A 878 -0.61 17.40 -20.95
C PRO A 878 -1.63 16.76 -22.02
N TYR A 879 -1.79 15.45 -22.18
CA TYR A 879 -2.52 14.74 -23.25
C TYR A 879 -3.06 13.32 -22.83
N ARG A 880 -3.58 13.08 -21.60
CA ARG A 880 -3.59 11.70 -21.02
C ARG A 880 -4.62 11.31 -19.95
N ARG A 881 -5.84 11.81 -20.01
CA ARG A 881 -6.93 11.14 -19.28
C ARG A 881 -8.08 10.79 -20.22
N LYS A 882 -8.73 9.68 -19.87
CA LYS A 882 -10.07 9.32 -20.34
C LYS A 882 -10.92 9.39 -19.08
N ASP A 883 -11.55 10.53 -18.86
CA ASP A 883 -12.19 10.80 -17.59
C ASP A 883 -13.60 10.21 -17.51
N ASN A 884 -14.02 9.91 -16.28
CA ASN A 884 -15.40 9.61 -15.94
C ASN A 884 -15.90 10.87 -15.23
N ILE A 885 -16.95 11.51 -15.73
CA ILE A 885 -17.45 12.75 -15.11
C ILE A 885 -18.49 12.39 -14.03
N SER A 886 -18.23 12.87 -12.81
CA SER A 886 -19.20 12.89 -11.72
C SER A 886 -19.80 14.28 -11.69
N TYR A 887 -21.08 14.45 -12.03
CA TYR A 887 -21.60 15.78 -12.42
C TYR A 887 -21.77 16.77 -11.26
N ASP A 888 -21.55 16.34 -10.01
CA ASP A 888 -21.34 17.18 -8.82
C ASP A 888 -20.12 18.12 -8.92
N GLN A 889 -19.31 18.00 -9.99
CA GLN A 889 -18.06 18.75 -10.21
C GLN A 889 -18.25 20.10 -10.94
N LEU A 890 -19.47 20.47 -11.33
CA LEU A 890 -19.77 21.75 -11.99
C LEU A 890 -20.71 22.62 -11.13
N GLY A 891 -20.13 23.23 -10.10
CA GLY A 891 -20.79 24.26 -9.28
C GLY A 891 -21.12 25.53 -10.07
N GLU A 892 -21.92 26.42 -9.46
CA GLU A 892 -22.74 27.45 -10.11
C GLU A 892 -22.00 28.53 -10.94
N ASN A 893 -20.66 28.58 -10.92
CA ASN A 893 -19.85 29.67 -11.48
C ASN A 893 -19.35 29.49 -12.94
N ILE A 894 -19.79 28.47 -13.69
CA ILE A 894 -19.35 28.21 -15.09
C ILE A 894 -20.50 28.39 -16.11
N TRP A 895 -21.63 28.98 -15.71
CA TRP A 895 -22.86 29.01 -16.51
C TRP A 895 -23.07 30.29 -17.36
N SER A 896 -22.07 31.18 -17.47
CA SER A 896 -22.14 32.43 -18.26
C SER A 896 -21.46 32.35 -19.63
N ASP A 897 -20.33 31.63 -19.71
CA ASP A 897 -19.40 31.71 -20.85
C ASP A 897 -19.41 30.37 -21.61
N GLY A 898 -19.87 30.38 -22.86
CA GLY A 898 -20.26 29.16 -23.58
C GLY A 898 -19.11 28.20 -23.90
N TRP A 899 -19.08 27.05 -23.22
CA TRP A 899 -18.25 25.90 -23.56
C TRP A 899 -19.07 24.88 -24.37
N ASP A 900 -18.56 24.43 -25.52
CA ASP A 900 -19.26 23.47 -26.38
C ASP A 900 -18.83 22.03 -26.03
N ILE A 901 -19.56 21.40 -25.10
CA ILE A 901 -19.23 20.09 -24.52
C ILE A 901 -19.47 18.93 -25.52
N ASN A 902 -20.03 19.20 -26.70
CA ASN A 902 -20.48 18.18 -27.67
C ASN A 902 -19.36 17.29 -28.27
N GLU A 903 -18.08 17.66 -28.16
CA GLU A 903 -16.96 16.88 -28.74
C GLU A 903 -16.38 15.79 -27.80
N ASP A 904 -16.65 15.82 -26.49
CA ASP A 904 -15.94 14.97 -25.53
C ASP A 904 -16.45 13.50 -25.47
N PRO A 905 -15.56 12.48 -25.33
CA PRO A 905 -15.93 11.07 -25.39
C PRO A 905 -16.35 10.49 -24.02
N ILE A 906 -17.28 11.16 -23.34
CA ILE A 906 -17.79 10.79 -22.00
C ILE A 906 -18.58 9.48 -22.09
N ASP A 907 -18.11 8.41 -21.44
CA ASP A 907 -18.71 7.06 -21.56
C ASP A 907 -19.59 6.64 -20.36
N HIS A 908 -19.44 7.28 -19.19
CA HIS A 908 -20.18 7.01 -17.94
C HIS A 908 -20.53 8.33 -17.24
N ILE A 909 -21.81 8.49 -16.90
CA ILE A 909 -22.35 9.67 -16.23
C ILE A 909 -23.04 9.27 -14.92
N PHE A 910 -22.90 10.13 -13.90
CA PHE A 910 -23.49 9.99 -12.57
C PHE A 910 -24.43 11.17 -12.30
N ILE A 911 -25.67 10.89 -11.88
CA ILE A 911 -26.72 11.87 -11.58
C ILE A 911 -27.12 11.74 -10.10
N HIS A 912 -27.02 12.84 -9.35
CA HIS A 912 -27.20 12.85 -7.89
C HIS A 912 -28.48 13.56 -7.43
N GLY A 913 -28.93 14.59 -8.16
CA GLY A 913 -30.17 15.34 -7.92
C GLY A 913 -31.02 15.51 -9.19
N THR A 914 -32.23 16.02 -9.03
CA THR A 914 -33.21 16.16 -10.13
C THR A 914 -33.29 17.55 -10.72
N ASP A 915 -32.92 18.58 -9.95
CA ASP A 915 -32.73 19.96 -10.45
C ASP A 915 -31.71 20.00 -11.60
N MET A 916 -30.75 19.08 -11.60
CA MET A 916 -29.75 18.86 -12.65
C MET A 916 -30.37 18.51 -14.02
N ILE A 917 -31.53 17.82 -14.03
CA ILE A 917 -32.24 17.44 -15.26
C ILE A 917 -33.06 18.62 -15.78
N GLU A 918 -33.66 19.41 -14.87
CA GLU A 918 -34.47 20.59 -15.25
C GLU A 918 -33.61 21.79 -15.72
N GLN A 919 -32.28 21.74 -15.52
CA GLN A 919 -31.35 22.83 -15.88
C GLN A 919 -30.34 22.49 -16.99
N SER A 920 -30.13 21.22 -17.34
CA SER A 920 -29.12 20.80 -18.33
C SER A 920 -29.48 21.25 -19.76
N LYS A 921 -28.55 21.96 -20.42
CA LYS A 921 -28.64 22.29 -21.86
C LYS A 921 -27.79 21.37 -22.74
N ASP A 922 -26.80 20.72 -22.15
CA ASP A 922 -25.79 19.92 -22.85
C ASP A 922 -26.31 18.53 -23.23
N LYS A 923 -25.67 17.92 -24.22
CA LYS A 923 -26.02 16.58 -24.71
C LYS A 923 -24.81 15.67 -24.67
N PHE A 924 -25.04 14.42 -24.28
CA PHE A 924 -23.96 13.44 -24.10
C PHE A 924 -24.11 12.29 -25.12
N PRO A 925 -23.82 12.53 -26.42
CA PRO A 925 -24.10 11.58 -27.49
C PRO A 925 -23.29 10.28 -27.37
N ASN A 926 -22.25 10.25 -26.55
CA ASN A 926 -21.30 9.14 -26.40
C ASN A 926 -21.52 8.28 -25.15
N ALA A 927 -22.46 8.65 -24.26
CA ALA A 927 -22.69 7.94 -23.01
C ALA A 927 -23.19 6.49 -23.25
N THR A 928 -22.59 5.53 -22.54
CA THR A 928 -22.97 4.09 -22.61
C THR A 928 -23.25 3.46 -21.24
N LYS A 929 -23.00 4.19 -20.15
CA LYS A 929 -23.26 3.78 -18.77
C LYS A 929 -23.91 4.93 -17.99
N LEU A 930 -24.91 4.64 -17.18
CA LEU A 930 -25.65 5.64 -16.40
C LEU A 930 -25.79 5.21 -14.94
N THR A 931 -25.48 6.11 -14.00
CA THR A 931 -25.69 5.90 -12.56
C THR A 931 -26.63 6.96 -11.99
N PHE A 932 -27.66 6.53 -11.25
CA PHE A 932 -28.43 7.38 -10.33
C PHE A 932 -27.95 7.17 -8.89
N CYS A 933 -27.62 8.24 -8.19
CA CYS A 933 -26.99 8.23 -6.87
C CYS A 933 -27.91 8.70 -5.74
N GLU A 934 -27.52 8.35 -4.51
CA GLU A 934 -27.91 8.98 -3.24
C GLU A 934 -29.39 9.40 -3.08
N TYR A 935 -29.68 10.70 -3.26
CA TYR A 935 -30.93 11.36 -2.86
C TYR A 935 -31.93 11.57 -4.01
N PHE A 936 -31.60 11.18 -5.24
CA PHE A 936 -32.37 11.44 -6.46
C PHE A 936 -33.89 11.12 -6.35
N GLU A 937 -34.72 12.16 -6.13
CA GLU A 937 -36.18 12.04 -6.00
C GLU A 937 -36.87 12.41 -7.31
N VAL A 938 -37.32 11.42 -8.10
CA VAL A 938 -38.10 11.65 -9.33
C VAL A 938 -39.37 12.45 -9.01
N PRO A 939 -39.51 13.74 -9.40
CA PRO A 939 -40.59 14.59 -8.90
C PRO A 939 -41.82 14.59 -9.80
N ARG A 940 -41.70 14.11 -11.06
CA ARG A 940 -42.70 14.22 -12.12
C ARG A 940 -42.69 12.98 -13.01
N ASP A 941 -43.83 12.66 -13.62
CA ASP A 941 -43.97 11.54 -14.57
C ASP A 941 -43.28 11.76 -15.93
N PHE A 942 -42.74 12.96 -16.18
CA PHE A 942 -42.16 13.36 -17.47
C PHE A 942 -40.64 13.19 -17.59
N ILE A 943 -39.94 12.91 -16.48
CA ILE A 943 -38.46 12.99 -16.38
C ILE A 943 -37.68 12.16 -17.42
N ILE A 944 -38.33 11.15 -18.00
CA ILE A 944 -37.73 10.25 -18.98
C ILE A 944 -37.67 10.87 -20.39
N VAL A 945 -38.53 11.86 -20.69
CA VAL A 945 -38.44 12.67 -21.91
C VAL A 945 -37.19 13.53 -21.83
N ASP A 946 -37.03 14.28 -20.74
CA ASP A 946 -35.90 15.15 -20.46
C ASP A 946 -34.57 14.36 -20.48
N LEU A 947 -34.53 13.20 -19.81
CA LEU A 947 -33.40 12.26 -19.87
C LEU A 947 -33.10 11.75 -21.29
N ASN A 948 -34.08 11.63 -22.18
CA ASN A 948 -33.87 11.17 -23.56
C ASN A 948 -33.38 12.28 -24.50
N ASP A 949 -33.63 13.55 -24.17
CA ASP A 949 -33.12 14.70 -24.93
C ASP A 949 -31.70 15.10 -24.53
N ILE A 950 -31.30 14.83 -23.28
CA ILE A 950 -29.93 14.96 -22.74
C ILE A 950 -29.06 13.73 -23.11
N PHE A 951 -29.60 12.51 -22.93
CA PHE A 951 -28.89 11.26 -23.15
C PHE A 951 -29.53 10.40 -24.24
N PRO A 952 -28.76 9.82 -25.18
CA PRO A 952 -29.30 8.85 -26.13
C PRO A 952 -29.57 7.52 -25.40
N LEU A 953 -30.71 7.40 -24.69
CA LEU A 953 -31.03 6.27 -23.80
C LEU A 953 -30.89 4.89 -24.47
N LYS A 954 -31.13 4.80 -25.78
CA LYS A 954 -30.92 3.59 -26.60
C LYS A 954 -29.45 3.14 -26.72
N LYS A 955 -28.45 3.97 -26.39
CA LYS A 955 -27.02 3.61 -26.32
C LYS A 955 -26.58 3.10 -24.94
N ILE A 956 -27.40 3.26 -23.90
CA ILE A 956 -27.02 2.83 -22.55
C ILE A 956 -27.00 1.30 -22.48
N THR A 957 -25.85 0.75 -22.07
CA THR A 957 -25.60 -0.69 -21.94
C THR A 957 -25.54 -1.17 -20.49
N LYS A 958 -25.29 -0.24 -19.56
CA LYS A 958 -25.22 -0.51 -18.11
C LYS A 958 -25.95 0.57 -17.33
N LEU A 959 -26.82 0.15 -16.43
CA LEU A 959 -27.64 1.03 -15.58
C LEU A 959 -27.42 0.69 -14.11
N PHE A 960 -27.09 1.71 -13.31
CA PHE A 960 -26.82 1.59 -11.88
C PHE A 960 -27.78 2.51 -11.11
N ILE A 961 -28.53 2.00 -10.11
CA ILE A 961 -29.48 2.77 -9.30
C ILE A 961 -29.14 2.60 -7.83
N GLN A 962 -28.29 3.51 -7.35
CA GLN A 962 -27.78 3.57 -5.97
C GLN A 962 -28.60 4.53 -5.09
N CYS A 963 -29.65 5.15 -5.65
CA CYS A 963 -30.64 5.91 -4.90
C CYS A 963 -31.52 5.01 -4.01
N SER A 964 -31.88 5.51 -2.83
CA SER A 964 -32.72 4.79 -1.85
C SER A 964 -34.23 5.04 -1.93
N ARG A 965 -34.69 5.92 -2.84
CA ARG A 965 -36.11 6.27 -3.05
C ARG A 965 -36.65 5.91 -4.45
N PHE A 966 -35.80 5.44 -5.36
CA PHE A 966 -36.18 5.07 -6.73
C PHE A 966 -37.09 3.83 -6.73
N SER A 967 -38.30 3.96 -7.31
CA SER A 967 -39.29 2.88 -7.30
C SER A 967 -39.11 1.89 -8.45
N PHE A 968 -39.60 0.66 -8.28
CA PHE A 968 -39.53 -0.38 -9.31
C PHE A 968 -40.47 -0.06 -10.49
N GLU A 969 -41.58 0.62 -10.24
CA GLU A 969 -42.48 1.12 -11.27
C GLU A 969 -41.75 2.14 -12.18
N LYS A 970 -41.01 3.11 -11.60
CA LYS A 970 -40.17 4.04 -12.38
C LYS A 970 -38.98 3.36 -13.08
N LEU A 971 -38.49 2.22 -12.57
CA LEU A 971 -37.52 1.39 -13.29
C LEU A 971 -38.13 0.76 -14.56
N ILE A 972 -39.37 0.25 -14.50
CA ILE A 972 -40.07 -0.25 -15.71
C ILE A 972 -40.26 0.88 -16.73
N GLU A 973 -40.66 2.08 -16.28
CA GLU A 973 -40.83 3.23 -17.15
C GLU A 973 -39.51 3.66 -17.84
N LEU A 974 -38.37 3.63 -17.14
CA LEU A 974 -37.06 3.93 -17.75
C LEU A 974 -36.56 2.83 -18.71
N LEU A 975 -36.82 1.56 -18.38
CA LEU A 975 -36.35 0.42 -19.17
C LEU A 975 -37.00 0.30 -20.55
N GLN A 976 -38.19 0.88 -20.76
CA GLN A 976 -38.83 0.89 -22.09
C GLN A 976 -38.03 1.70 -23.13
N PHE A 977 -37.22 2.68 -22.69
CA PHE A 977 -36.37 3.50 -23.56
C PHE A 977 -34.91 3.00 -23.62
N THR A 978 -34.41 2.40 -22.54
CA THR A 978 -33.04 1.87 -22.42
C THR A 978 -32.92 0.40 -22.85
N SER A 979 -33.54 0.03 -23.98
CA SER A 979 -33.66 -1.36 -24.48
C SER A 979 -32.34 -2.16 -24.57
N ASN A 980 -31.21 -1.48 -24.79
CA ASN A 980 -29.88 -2.08 -24.92
C ASN A 980 -29.13 -2.27 -23.59
N VAL A 981 -29.78 -2.09 -22.43
CA VAL A 981 -29.18 -2.39 -21.13
C VAL A 981 -29.02 -3.91 -20.96
N HIS A 982 -27.78 -4.34 -20.76
CA HIS A 982 -27.41 -5.75 -20.52
C HIS A 982 -27.05 -6.01 -19.05
N THR A 983 -26.57 -4.97 -18.34
CA THR A 983 -26.21 -5.04 -16.92
C THR A 983 -27.02 -4.02 -16.12
N LEU A 984 -27.76 -4.50 -15.13
CA LEU A 984 -28.56 -3.70 -14.21
C LEU A 984 -28.06 -3.93 -12.77
N GLU A 985 -27.74 -2.86 -12.05
CA GLU A 985 -27.46 -2.88 -10.62
C GLU A 985 -28.40 -1.93 -9.89
N PHE A 986 -28.98 -2.34 -8.77
CA PHE A 986 -29.71 -1.44 -7.89
C PHE A 986 -29.60 -1.80 -6.41
N ASP A 987 -29.87 -0.84 -5.54
CA ASP A 987 -29.68 -1.04 -4.11
C ASP A 987 -30.80 -1.87 -3.46
N SER A 988 -32.06 -1.61 -3.79
CA SER A 988 -33.24 -2.35 -3.30
C SER A 988 -34.44 -2.21 -4.23
N ILE A 989 -35.26 -3.27 -4.34
CA ILE A 989 -36.60 -3.16 -4.94
C ILE A 989 -37.55 -2.50 -3.94
N ILE A 990 -38.12 -1.36 -4.35
CA ILE A 990 -39.15 -0.60 -3.65
C ILE A 990 -40.38 -0.59 -4.56
N CYS A 991 -41.51 -1.11 -4.09
CA CYS A 991 -42.80 -1.03 -4.79
C CYS A 991 -43.78 -0.28 -3.89
N HIS A 992 -44.65 0.56 -4.48
CA HIS A 992 -45.58 1.35 -3.68
C HIS A 992 -46.85 0.56 -3.38
N ARG A 993 -46.97 0.11 -2.12
CA ARG A 993 -48.01 -0.82 -1.61
C ARG A 993 -47.85 -2.23 -2.18
N ASN A 994 -48.64 -3.20 -1.68
CA ASN A 994 -48.47 -4.63 -1.98
C ASN A 994 -49.04 -5.01 -3.36
N HIS A 995 -48.56 -4.34 -4.41
CA HIS A 995 -49.13 -4.34 -5.77
C HIS A 995 -48.40 -5.28 -6.75
N PHE A 996 -47.64 -6.28 -6.27
CA PHE A 996 -46.84 -7.18 -7.12
C PHE A 996 -47.61 -7.77 -8.31
N ASN A 997 -48.85 -8.22 -8.10
CA ASN A 997 -49.70 -8.78 -9.15
C ASN A 997 -50.13 -7.71 -10.18
N LEU A 998 -50.40 -6.48 -9.73
CA LEU A 998 -50.76 -5.35 -10.61
C LEU A 998 -49.55 -4.88 -11.44
N ILE A 999 -48.33 -4.93 -10.89
CA ILE A 999 -47.11 -4.63 -11.63
C ILE A 999 -46.89 -5.68 -12.74
N GLN A 1000 -47.09 -6.97 -12.46
CA GLN A 1000 -46.99 -8.02 -13.50
C GLN A 1000 -48.10 -7.95 -14.56
N GLN A 1001 -49.28 -7.46 -14.19
CA GLN A 1001 -50.40 -7.24 -15.11
C GLN A 1001 -50.29 -5.94 -15.93
N ASN A 1002 -49.42 -5.00 -15.55
CA ASN A 1002 -49.23 -3.74 -16.27
C ASN A 1002 -48.69 -3.99 -17.70
N PRO A 1003 -49.34 -3.45 -18.75
CA PRO A 1003 -48.87 -3.58 -20.14
C PRO A 1003 -47.43 -3.13 -20.37
N LEU A 1004 -46.94 -2.10 -19.66
CA LEU A 1004 -45.56 -1.64 -19.76
C LEU A 1004 -44.56 -2.70 -19.26
N THR A 1005 -44.89 -3.39 -18.16
CA THR A 1005 -44.07 -4.48 -17.63
C THR A 1005 -44.03 -5.66 -18.61
N GLN A 1006 -45.14 -5.97 -19.27
CA GLN A 1006 -45.21 -7.00 -20.31
C GLN A 1006 -44.53 -6.62 -21.63
N LEU A 1007 -44.41 -5.31 -21.92
CA LEU A 1007 -43.62 -4.80 -23.03
C LEU A 1007 -42.12 -4.93 -22.70
N VAL A 1008 -41.69 -4.38 -21.56
CA VAL A 1008 -40.31 -4.43 -21.09
C VAL A 1008 -39.80 -5.87 -20.98
N SER A 1009 -40.58 -6.82 -20.46
CA SER A 1009 -40.14 -8.22 -20.33
C SER A 1009 -39.92 -8.94 -21.67
N LYS A 1010 -40.53 -8.45 -22.76
CA LYS A 1010 -40.31 -8.96 -24.12
C LYS A 1010 -39.13 -8.28 -24.82
N THR A 1011 -38.87 -7.00 -24.53
CA THR A 1011 -37.92 -6.16 -25.27
C THR A 1011 -36.55 -5.99 -24.62
N ASN A 1012 -36.40 -6.16 -23.30
CA ASN A 1012 -35.12 -5.90 -22.62
C ASN A 1012 -34.05 -6.99 -22.90
N MET A 1013 -32.79 -6.55 -22.86
CA MET A 1013 -31.59 -7.36 -23.10
C MET A 1013 -30.83 -7.72 -21.81
N ILE A 1014 -31.46 -7.64 -20.64
CA ILE A 1014 -30.79 -7.72 -19.35
C ILE A 1014 -30.39 -9.17 -19.04
N THR A 1015 -29.09 -9.45 -19.13
CA THR A 1015 -28.52 -10.76 -18.78
C THR A 1015 -27.88 -10.77 -17.38
N LYS A 1016 -27.60 -9.60 -16.78
CA LYS A 1016 -26.94 -9.50 -15.46
C LYS A 1016 -27.68 -8.53 -14.53
N VAL A 1017 -28.12 -9.03 -13.37
CA VAL A 1017 -28.82 -8.24 -12.34
C VAL A 1017 -28.06 -8.31 -11.02
N THR A 1018 -27.82 -7.16 -10.38
CA THR A 1018 -27.13 -7.06 -9.08
C THR A 1018 -27.94 -6.26 -8.06
N ILE A 1019 -28.10 -6.82 -6.85
CA ILE A 1019 -28.95 -6.26 -5.79
C ILE A 1019 -28.18 -6.22 -4.47
N LYS A 1020 -28.01 -5.02 -3.89
CA LYS A 1020 -27.13 -4.83 -2.71
C LYS A 1020 -27.81 -5.18 -1.38
N LYS A 1021 -29.08 -4.81 -1.19
CA LYS A 1021 -29.85 -5.06 0.03
C LYS A 1021 -30.63 -6.38 -0.05
N ASN A 1022 -31.09 -6.86 1.11
CA ASN A 1022 -31.76 -8.16 1.24
C ASN A 1022 -33.00 -8.25 0.35
N ILE A 1023 -33.23 -9.41 -0.28
CA ILE A 1023 -34.40 -9.67 -1.15
C ILE A 1023 -35.24 -10.87 -0.65
N THR A 1024 -36.56 -10.81 -0.85
CA THR A 1024 -37.55 -11.85 -0.52
C THR A 1024 -37.95 -12.65 -1.76
N LEU A 1025 -38.63 -13.80 -1.56
CA LEU A 1025 -39.09 -14.66 -2.66
C LEU A 1025 -39.98 -13.90 -3.68
N GLU A 1026 -41.00 -13.18 -3.20
CA GLU A 1026 -41.94 -12.40 -4.03
C GLU A 1026 -41.21 -11.44 -4.98
N LYS A 1027 -40.14 -10.81 -4.48
CA LYS A 1027 -39.32 -9.87 -5.22
C LYS A 1027 -38.44 -10.56 -6.28
N ILE A 1028 -38.02 -11.81 -6.06
CA ILE A 1028 -37.34 -12.62 -7.09
C ILE A 1028 -38.33 -13.19 -8.12
N GLN A 1029 -39.55 -13.54 -7.71
CA GLN A 1029 -40.64 -13.90 -8.63
C GLN A 1029 -41.00 -12.73 -9.56
N LEU A 1030 -41.03 -11.50 -9.04
CA LEU A 1030 -41.14 -10.29 -9.86
C LEU A 1030 -39.97 -10.17 -10.85
N LEU A 1031 -38.72 -10.22 -10.39
CA LEU A 1031 -37.54 -10.07 -11.24
C LEU A 1031 -37.47 -11.09 -12.37
N THR A 1032 -37.72 -12.36 -12.10
CA THR A 1032 -37.67 -13.41 -13.13
C THR A 1032 -38.77 -13.23 -14.17
N GLY A 1033 -39.97 -12.76 -13.77
CA GLY A 1033 -41.03 -12.40 -14.70
C GLY A 1033 -40.75 -11.16 -15.57
N VAL A 1034 -39.95 -10.21 -15.07
CA VAL A 1034 -39.57 -8.97 -15.80
C VAL A 1034 -38.30 -9.16 -16.64
N PHE A 1035 -37.34 -9.97 -16.18
CA PHE A 1035 -36.05 -10.20 -16.82
C PHE A 1035 -35.88 -11.67 -17.26
N PRO A 1036 -36.73 -12.19 -18.19
CA PRO A 1036 -36.73 -13.60 -18.60
C PRO A 1036 -35.51 -14.00 -19.45
N ARG A 1037 -34.50 -13.13 -19.60
CA ARG A 1037 -33.20 -13.39 -20.23
C ARG A 1037 -32.02 -13.32 -19.25
N MET A 1038 -32.30 -13.22 -17.94
CA MET A 1038 -31.29 -13.10 -16.90
C MET A 1038 -30.45 -14.38 -16.78
N GLU A 1039 -29.17 -14.27 -17.14
CA GLU A 1039 -28.16 -15.33 -17.04
C GLU A 1039 -27.47 -15.35 -15.66
N ASN A 1040 -27.27 -14.17 -15.06
CA ASN A 1040 -26.44 -13.97 -13.87
C ASN A 1040 -27.20 -13.12 -12.84
N LEU A 1041 -27.50 -13.69 -11.67
CA LEU A 1041 -28.18 -13.00 -10.57
C LEU A 1041 -27.24 -12.83 -9.36
N THR A 1042 -26.94 -11.59 -8.98
CA THR A 1042 -26.21 -11.26 -7.75
C THR A 1042 -27.17 -10.64 -6.74
N ILE A 1043 -27.33 -11.26 -5.57
CA ILE A 1043 -28.30 -10.86 -4.54
C ILE A 1043 -27.72 -10.88 -3.13
N ASN A 1044 -28.47 -10.34 -2.18
CA ASN A 1044 -28.21 -10.42 -0.76
C ASN A 1044 -29.41 -11.09 -0.07
N LEU A 1045 -29.17 -12.03 0.86
CA LEU A 1045 -30.20 -12.92 1.41
C LEU A 1045 -30.12 -13.01 2.94
N LEU A 1046 -31.28 -13.16 3.57
CA LEU A 1046 -31.38 -13.65 4.95
C LEU A 1046 -31.44 -15.18 4.94
N ARG A 1047 -31.00 -15.80 6.05
CA ARG A 1047 -30.94 -17.27 6.21
C ARG A 1047 -32.31 -17.95 5.99
N GLN A 1048 -33.39 -17.30 6.41
CA GLN A 1048 -34.77 -17.77 6.27
C GLN A 1048 -35.26 -17.78 4.81
N ASP A 1049 -34.82 -16.83 3.99
CA ASP A 1049 -35.27 -16.65 2.61
C ASP A 1049 -34.49 -17.54 1.62
N LEU A 1050 -33.31 -18.04 2.03
CA LEU A 1050 -32.42 -18.86 1.19
C LEU A 1050 -33.11 -20.10 0.60
N GLU A 1051 -33.73 -20.91 1.44
CA GLU A 1051 -34.35 -22.18 1.04
C GLU A 1051 -35.52 -22.01 0.05
N PRO A 1052 -36.52 -21.13 0.29
CA PRO A 1052 -37.58 -20.91 -0.69
C PRO A 1052 -37.07 -20.28 -2.00
N ILE A 1053 -36.09 -19.37 -1.93
CA ILE A 1053 -35.51 -18.72 -3.13
C ILE A 1053 -34.70 -19.71 -3.97
N ALA A 1054 -33.84 -20.52 -3.35
CA ALA A 1054 -33.04 -21.50 -4.09
C ALA A 1054 -33.91 -22.61 -4.72
N GLN A 1055 -34.99 -23.04 -4.06
CA GLN A 1055 -35.98 -23.94 -4.68
C GLN A 1055 -36.66 -23.29 -5.89
N PHE A 1056 -37.09 -22.02 -5.78
CA PHE A 1056 -37.74 -21.32 -6.89
C PHE A 1056 -36.82 -21.07 -8.09
N LEU A 1057 -35.54 -20.75 -7.84
CA LEU A 1057 -34.56 -20.47 -8.91
C LEU A 1057 -34.05 -21.73 -9.61
N LEU A 1058 -33.87 -22.84 -8.87
CA LEU A 1058 -33.17 -24.04 -9.35
C LEU A 1058 -34.11 -25.19 -9.73
N SER A 1059 -35.43 -25.08 -9.54
CA SER A 1059 -36.38 -26.12 -9.96
C SER A 1059 -36.73 -26.06 -11.44
N LYS A 1060 -36.75 -27.23 -12.10
CA LYS A 1060 -37.15 -27.37 -13.51
C LYS A 1060 -38.68 -27.46 -13.65
N PRO A 1061 -39.30 -26.91 -14.71
CA PRO A 1061 -38.79 -25.92 -15.66
C PRO A 1061 -39.63 -24.62 -15.60
N ASN A 1062 -39.24 -23.67 -14.76
CA ASN A 1062 -39.82 -22.33 -14.84
C ASN A 1062 -39.28 -21.62 -16.11
N ASN A 1063 -40.16 -21.29 -17.06
CA ASN A 1063 -39.80 -20.60 -18.29
C ASN A 1063 -39.05 -19.27 -18.05
N ASN A 1064 -39.27 -18.65 -16.88
CA ASN A 1064 -38.69 -17.37 -16.49
C ASN A 1064 -37.27 -17.47 -15.88
N THR A 1065 -36.77 -18.68 -15.58
CA THR A 1065 -35.40 -18.91 -15.07
C THR A 1065 -34.50 -19.68 -16.03
N ARG A 1066 -35.01 -20.07 -17.21
CA ARG A 1066 -34.35 -21.03 -18.14
C ARG A 1066 -32.97 -20.64 -18.70
N PHE A 1067 -32.56 -19.37 -18.58
CA PHE A 1067 -31.22 -18.90 -18.99
C PHE A 1067 -30.28 -18.68 -17.80
N LEU A 1068 -30.79 -18.72 -16.56
CA LEU A 1068 -30.02 -18.46 -15.36
C LEU A 1068 -29.01 -19.61 -15.17
N SER A 1069 -27.72 -19.26 -15.21
CA SER A 1069 -26.57 -20.17 -15.09
C SER A 1069 -25.58 -19.73 -14.02
N SER A 1070 -25.78 -18.55 -13.39
CA SER A 1070 -25.06 -18.20 -12.17
C SER A 1070 -25.88 -17.44 -11.13
N LEU A 1071 -25.60 -17.75 -9.86
CA LEU A 1071 -26.14 -17.11 -8.67
C LEU A 1071 -24.99 -16.71 -7.73
N CYS A 1072 -24.93 -15.43 -7.37
CA CYS A 1072 -23.94 -14.89 -6.44
C CYS A 1072 -24.62 -14.29 -5.20
N ILE A 1073 -24.31 -14.80 -4.02
CA ILE A 1073 -24.88 -14.35 -2.74
C ILE A 1073 -23.85 -13.50 -2.00
N SER A 1074 -24.18 -12.21 -1.82
CA SER A 1074 -23.27 -11.13 -1.41
C SER A 1074 -23.28 -10.81 0.08
N LYS A 1075 -23.37 -11.84 0.96
CA LYS A 1075 -23.14 -11.68 2.40
C LYS A 1075 -22.65 -12.98 3.03
N GLN A 1076 -21.75 -12.87 4.00
CA GLN A 1076 -21.05 -14.02 4.56
C GLN A 1076 -21.78 -14.60 5.79
N LEU A 1077 -22.22 -15.84 5.63
CA LEU A 1077 -22.46 -16.81 6.70
C LEU A 1077 -21.81 -18.10 6.19
N ASN A 1078 -20.80 -18.62 6.89
CA ASN A 1078 -20.03 -19.77 6.38
C ASN A 1078 -20.92 -21.01 6.19
N ASP A 1079 -21.95 -21.16 7.03
CA ASP A 1079 -23.03 -22.14 6.92
C ASP A 1079 -23.70 -22.18 5.53
N LEU A 1080 -23.82 -21.06 4.82
CA LEU A 1080 -24.62 -20.97 3.59
C LEU A 1080 -24.09 -21.88 2.47
N MET A 1081 -22.78 -22.13 2.42
CA MET A 1081 -22.21 -23.07 1.45
C MET A 1081 -22.68 -24.50 1.74
N ILE A 1082 -22.74 -24.88 3.02
CA ILE A 1082 -23.20 -26.20 3.47
C ILE A 1082 -24.72 -26.32 3.30
N ILE A 1083 -25.49 -25.30 3.69
CA ILE A 1083 -26.95 -25.29 3.54
C ILE A 1083 -27.34 -25.34 2.06
N MET A 1084 -26.69 -24.56 1.19
CA MET A 1084 -26.95 -24.57 -0.26
C MET A 1084 -26.60 -25.93 -0.88
N LYS A 1085 -25.44 -26.49 -0.54
CA LYS A 1085 -25.02 -27.82 -1.00
C LYS A 1085 -26.03 -28.89 -0.57
N ASN A 1086 -26.33 -28.95 0.72
CA ASN A 1086 -27.31 -29.91 1.27
C ASN A 1086 -28.69 -29.74 0.63
N LEU A 1087 -29.15 -28.51 0.34
CA LEU A 1087 -30.43 -28.26 -0.31
C LEU A 1087 -30.44 -28.78 -1.76
N ILE A 1088 -29.39 -28.51 -2.53
CA ILE A 1088 -29.25 -28.99 -3.91
C ILE A 1088 -29.24 -30.52 -3.95
N GLU A 1089 -28.49 -31.16 -3.05
CA GLU A 1089 -28.35 -32.62 -2.99
C GLU A 1089 -29.62 -33.32 -2.48
N THR A 1090 -30.20 -32.86 -1.36
CA THR A 1090 -31.40 -33.48 -0.77
C THR A 1090 -32.66 -33.30 -1.63
N LYS A 1091 -32.82 -32.14 -2.29
CA LYS A 1091 -33.96 -31.85 -3.16
C LYS A 1091 -33.69 -32.08 -4.65
N LYS A 1092 -32.51 -32.63 -4.99
CA LYS A 1092 -32.06 -32.98 -6.35
C LYS A 1092 -32.24 -31.85 -7.38
N LEU A 1093 -31.97 -30.60 -6.97
CA LEU A 1093 -32.28 -29.40 -7.76
C LEU A 1093 -31.39 -29.27 -9.00
N LEU A 1094 -30.11 -29.61 -8.88
CA LEU A 1094 -29.11 -29.59 -9.94
C LEU A 1094 -28.43 -30.96 -10.04
N HIS A 1095 -27.66 -31.19 -11.11
CA HIS A 1095 -26.90 -32.42 -11.32
C HIS A 1095 -25.41 -32.08 -11.44
N ASP A 1096 -25.07 -31.27 -12.44
CA ASP A 1096 -23.77 -30.62 -12.55
C ASP A 1096 -23.84 -29.20 -11.96
N TYR A 1097 -22.91 -28.85 -11.07
CA TYR A 1097 -22.78 -27.49 -10.53
C TYR A 1097 -21.40 -27.23 -9.92
N ILE A 1098 -20.97 -25.97 -9.91
CA ILE A 1098 -19.76 -25.51 -9.21
C ILE A 1098 -20.17 -24.55 -8.10
N LEU A 1099 -19.73 -24.81 -6.88
CA LEU A 1099 -19.97 -23.97 -5.70
C LEU A 1099 -18.62 -23.49 -5.11
N LYS A 1100 -18.37 -22.18 -5.06
CA LYS A 1100 -17.13 -21.61 -4.49
C LYS A 1100 -17.41 -20.36 -3.66
N VAL A 1101 -16.64 -20.15 -2.58
CA VAL A 1101 -16.60 -18.88 -1.84
C VAL A 1101 -15.40 -18.06 -2.32
N ILE A 1102 -15.65 -16.88 -2.87
CA ILE A 1102 -14.59 -15.97 -3.37
C ILE A 1102 -14.89 -14.57 -2.82
N ASN A 1103 -13.89 -13.92 -2.23
CA ASN A 1103 -14.01 -12.56 -1.65
C ASN A 1103 -15.25 -12.37 -0.75
N ARG A 1104 -15.52 -13.35 0.11
CA ARG A 1104 -16.68 -13.41 1.05
C ARG A 1104 -18.07 -13.49 0.40
N LYS A 1105 -18.15 -13.74 -0.90
CA LYS A 1105 -19.41 -14.07 -1.60
C LYS A 1105 -19.46 -15.55 -1.94
N LEU A 1106 -20.65 -16.15 -1.89
CA LEU A 1106 -20.90 -17.51 -2.38
C LEU A 1106 -21.32 -17.44 -3.85
N TYR A 1107 -20.64 -18.18 -4.71
CA TYR A 1107 -20.98 -18.32 -6.13
C TYR A 1107 -21.41 -19.75 -6.41
N LEU A 1108 -22.52 -19.90 -7.11
CA LEU A 1108 -23.06 -21.13 -7.66
C LEU A 1108 -23.18 -20.95 -9.19
N TRP A 1109 -22.65 -21.90 -9.96
CA TRP A 1109 -22.76 -21.98 -11.42
C TRP A 1109 -23.31 -23.35 -11.83
N TRP A 1110 -24.13 -23.41 -12.87
CA TRP A 1110 -24.77 -24.63 -13.41
C TRP A 1110 -25.22 -24.44 -14.87
#